data_AF-A0A1J7I834-F1
#
_entry.id   AF-A0A1J7I834-F1
#
_cell.length_a   1.000
_cell.length_b   1.000
_cell.length_c   1.000
_cell.angle_alpha   90.00
_cell.angle_beta   90.00
_cell.angle_gamma   90.00
#
_symmetry.space_group_name_H-M   'P 1'
#
loop_
_entity.id
_entity.type
_entity.pdbx_description
1 polymer ?
#
loop_
_entity_poly.entity_id
_entity_poly.type
_entity_poly.pdbx_seq_one_letter_code
_entity_poly.pdbx_strand_id
1 'polypeptide(L)'
;MERISPFIRQKCGSPCFFHMKHDFLLPPPGYQQPKIRVRMLLGHCLYRRVIIWTVTLLLLLCLTVYSSGGLVRTPTGGMLDFVEFSKGDYWGRVIRAKTQIKSSGTKISEGDPYASRPKTDNKIEPKPPHWLKYKHLDGYFNGIKALVPLSDYRPEFPRTEAGDSLFPLPVNHPERPTPTPFIPQPDYNSHDYTERYHEVRTCYLDTENRVPAPDLYAYTGIVQGQPEPVFGSHNLLGLRDDICWDRFGRYGPYGLGYGYEDGGVYEGSDIESGGSDEVWSQSGKINYHSVNWAEVQDRCHEKNKRRFSAPDEDQSLSTLSSTLYHRNREPTGQTALHGDTQKPQRQKIDRIAVVIRTYVGFQWTQHAILNFRAMVNELSLRSGGEYGLHFLLHVRDNDIPIWADAEIAQQVLDDNVPLEFHGLCTLWSEAQMKLLYPGEFGETVENPSGQDIHGVYRSAHMPLQHFALTHPQYAHFWNWEMDMRWLGDYYELFDRLGVWARDQSRTELWERNQKYYIPHVHGSWENFTALVHAETEASGRRSVFGPVLFAGRQSVRSEEHGRSFLPASCARGSDPALCGVGEEADLITLNPIFDAEDSGWVFASDVTGYEPYFDTPPRRCAIITASRLSRRLLAVMHEETWRMRHAMFSEMFPATMALHHGLKAVYAPHPVYLDREWDLDDVDTSFNSGRDGSTSGHGSPFDYENEHNHRGTSWYFNSEFSGLLWRRWLGYAQMDGRGKDGGRGGQGMLRGGKQEEESPDGTGRMCLRSMLVHPVKWEHPEELLWR
;
A
#
# COMPACT_ATOMS: atom_id res chain seq x y z
N MET A 1 38.83 1.35 64.33
CA MET A 1 40.00 0.68 63.75
C MET A 1 40.19 1.27 62.37
N GLU A 2 40.89 2.40 62.33
CA GLU A 2 42.30 2.54 61.88
C GLU A 2 42.30 3.10 60.46
N ARG A 3 42.51 4.43 60.31
CA ARG A 3 43.81 5.13 60.10
C ARG A 3 44.02 5.30 58.58
N ILE A 4 44.15 6.49 57.96
CA ILE A 4 44.98 7.67 58.25
C ILE A 4 44.52 8.85 57.35
N SER A 5 44.39 10.04 57.94
CA SER A 5 44.39 11.41 57.34
C SER A 5 45.88 11.83 57.09
N PRO A 6 46.34 12.91 56.39
CA PRO A 6 45.69 14.25 56.39
C PRO A 6 46.08 15.32 55.32
N PHE A 7 45.51 16.53 55.51
CA PHE A 7 46.12 17.87 55.31
C PHE A 7 46.19 18.40 53.84
N ILE A 8 45.66 19.59 53.44
CA ILE A 8 45.79 20.98 53.95
C ILE A 8 44.69 21.92 53.39
N ARG A 9 44.17 22.81 54.27
CA ARG A 9 43.72 24.24 54.18
C ARG A 9 43.19 24.80 52.82
N GLN A 10 42.21 25.70 52.75
CA GLN A 10 41.92 26.88 53.60
C GLN A 10 40.55 27.50 53.24
N LYS A 11 39.86 28.08 54.24
CA LYS A 11 38.65 28.91 54.13
C LYS A 11 38.97 30.35 53.68
N CYS A 12 37.88 31.05 53.29
CA CYS A 12 37.61 32.51 53.19
C CYS A 12 37.43 32.97 51.73
N GLY A 13 36.38 33.70 51.33
CA GLY A 13 35.25 34.30 52.03
C GLY A 13 34.27 34.90 50.99
N SER A 14 33.07 35.28 51.43
CA SER A 14 32.15 36.20 50.72
C SER A 14 32.81 37.59 50.57
N PRO A 15 32.28 38.61 49.82
CA PRO A 15 30.90 38.77 49.31
C PRO A 15 30.80 39.49 47.92
N CYS A 16 29.58 39.95 47.60
CA CYS A 16 29.21 41.08 46.72
C CYS A 16 28.56 40.77 45.36
N PHE A 17 27.29 41.18 45.30
CA PHE A 17 26.56 41.71 44.14
C PHE A 17 27.43 42.61 43.26
N PHE A 18 27.35 42.43 41.93
CA PHE A 18 27.18 43.54 40.98
C PHE A 18 26.69 43.04 39.61
N HIS A 19 25.77 43.82 39.05
CA HIS A 19 25.34 43.84 37.66
C HIS A 19 26.50 43.81 36.65
N MET A 20 26.33 43.07 35.54
CA MET A 20 26.91 43.44 34.24
C MET A 20 25.94 43.10 33.10
N LYS A 21 25.48 44.15 32.41
CA LYS A 21 25.05 44.11 31.02
C LYS A 21 26.30 44.00 30.13
N HIS A 22 26.25 43.22 29.06
CA HIS A 22 26.54 43.66 27.69
C HIS A 22 26.37 42.51 26.68
N ASP A 23 25.38 42.70 25.81
CA ASP A 23 25.41 42.54 24.36
C ASP A 23 26.56 41.74 23.73
N PHE A 24 26.19 40.63 23.05
CA PHE A 24 26.83 40.23 21.80
C PHE A 24 25.75 40.05 20.74
N LEU A 25 25.57 41.11 19.96
CA LEU A 25 24.83 41.14 18.70
C LEU A 25 25.58 40.28 17.67
N LEU A 26 24.96 39.20 17.21
CA LEU A 26 25.35 38.53 15.96
C LEU A 26 24.55 39.16 14.80
N PRO A 27 25.19 39.45 13.65
CA PRO A 27 24.57 40.17 12.55
C PRO A 27 23.62 39.29 11.71
N PRO A 28 22.65 39.88 10.98
CA PRO A 28 21.71 39.14 10.13
C PRO A 28 22.40 38.59 8.86
N PRO A 29 21.93 37.44 8.32
CA PRO A 29 22.48 36.89 7.08
C PRO A 29 22.05 37.73 5.88
N GLY A 30 23.04 38.30 5.18
CA GLY A 30 22.85 38.99 3.92
C GLY A 30 22.75 37.99 2.75
N TYR A 31 21.69 38.14 1.95
CA TYR A 31 21.58 37.54 0.62
C TYR A 31 22.77 37.95 -0.27
N GLN A 32 23.51 36.98 -0.80
CA GLN A 32 24.40 37.18 -1.94
C GLN A 32 24.04 36.19 -3.06
N GLN A 33 23.72 36.73 -4.23
CA GLN A 33 23.61 35.95 -5.46
C GLN A 33 24.98 35.41 -5.90
N PRO A 34 25.07 34.18 -6.43
CA PRO A 34 26.34 33.63 -6.88
C PRO A 34 26.80 34.31 -8.19
N LYS A 35 27.97 34.96 -8.15
CA LYS A 35 28.72 35.37 -9.34
C LYS A 35 29.55 34.19 -9.84
N ILE A 36 29.23 33.68 -11.03
CA ILE A 36 30.03 32.68 -11.74
C ILE A 36 31.38 33.31 -12.12
N ARG A 37 32.49 32.75 -11.63
CA ARG A 37 33.86 33.06 -12.05
C ARG A 37 34.40 31.90 -12.87
N VAL A 38 34.41 32.04 -14.19
CA VAL A 38 35.09 31.10 -15.10
C VAL A 38 36.59 31.30 -14.99
N ARG A 39 37.31 30.37 -14.36
CA ARG A 39 38.77 30.24 -14.51
C ARG A 39 39.05 29.36 -15.72
N MET A 40 39.51 29.96 -16.81
CA MET A 40 40.10 29.26 -17.95
C MET A 40 41.42 28.58 -17.51
N LEU A 41 41.45 27.25 -17.57
CA LEU A 41 42.66 26.45 -17.45
C LEU A 41 42.64 25.32 -18.49
N LEU A 42 42.78 25.64 -19.78
CA LEU A 42 43.10 24.61 -20.78
C LEU A 42 44.03 25.16 -21.86
N GLY A 43 45.26 24.65 -21.88
CA GLY A 43 46.33 25.04 -22.80
C GLY A 43 46.10 24.57 -24.23
N HIS A 44 46.58 25.39 -25.16
CA HIS A 44 46.44 25.33 -26.61
C HIS A 44 46.87 24.00 -27.30
N CYS A 45 47.48 23.07 -26.56
CA CYS A 45 48.02 21.79 -27.08
C CYS A 45 47.02 20.62 -27.01
N LEU A 46 46.01 20.66 -26.15
CA LEU A 46 44.98 19.61 -26.05
C LEU A 46 43.90 19.76 -27.13
N TYR A 47 43.56 20.99 -27.51
CA TYR A 47 42.57 21.30 -28.54
C TYR A 47 42.93 20.72 -29.92
N ARG A 48 44.22 20.73 -30.27
CA ARG A 48 44.72 20.19 -31.54
C ARG A 48 44.62 18.66 -31.61
N ARG A 49 44.79 17.97 -30.48
CA ARG A 49 44.64 16.50 -30.42
C ARG A 49 43.17 16.10 -30.50
N VAL A 50 42.29 16.80 -29.78
CA VAL A 50 40.85 16.52 -29.82
C VAL A 50 40.30 16.70 -31.24
N ILE A 51 40.67 17.79 -31.92
CA ILE A 51 40.24 18.03 -33.32
C ILE A 51 40.72 16.93 -34.26
N ILE A 52 41.98 16.52 -34.17
CA ILE A 52 42.54 15.47 -35.03
C ILE A 52 41.80 14.15 -34.81
N TRP A 53 41.55 13.75 -33.56
CA TRP A 53 40.81 12.53 -33.27
C TRP A 53 39.35 12.59 -33.72
N THR A 54 38.65 13.72 -33.57
CA THR A 54 37.28 13.88 -34.08
C THR A 54 37.20 13.83 -35.60
N VAL A 55 38.14 14.46 -36.32
CA VAL A 55 38.17 14.43 -37.79
C VAL A 55 38.49 13.02 -38.30
N THR A 56 39.36 12.29 -37.60
CA THR A 56 39.74 10.92 -37.96
C THR A 56 38.59 9.93 -37.75
N LEU A 57 37.84 10.08 -36.65
CA LEU A 57 36.61 9.32 -36.37
C LEU A 57 35.51 9.59 -37.39
N LEU A 58 35.29 10.85 -37.78
CA LEU A 58 34.30 11.22 -38.80
C LEU A 58 34.67 10.68 -40.18
N LEU A 59 35.95 10.66 -40.56
CA LEU A 59 36.42 10.07 -41.82
C LEU A 59 36.22 8.55 -41.86
N LEU A 60 36.47 7.85 -40.73
CA LEU A 60 36.22 6.41 -40.61
C LEU A 60 34.71 6.09 -40.65
N LEU A 61 33.88 6.94 -40.08
CA LEU A 61 32.42 6.80 -40.10
C LEU A 61 31.85 7.04 -41.52
N CYS A 62 32.38 8.03 -42.24
CA CYS A 62 32.02 8.24 -43.64
C CYS A 62 32.45 7.07 -44.55
N LEU A 63 33.63 6.48 -44.31
CA LEU A 63 34.11 5.32 -45.09
C LEU A 63 33.29 4.05 -44.85
N THR A 64 32.77 3.85 -43.64
CA THR A 64 31.92 2.70 -43.31
C THR A 64 30.51 2.85 -43.87
N VAL A 65 29.97 4.07 -43.90
CA VAL A 65 28.66 4.37 -44.48
C VAL A 65 28.67 4.34 -46.02
N TYR A 66 29.77 4.73 -46.67
CA TYR A 66 29.85 4.73 -48.15
C TYR A 66 30.26 3.37 -48.76
N SER A 67 30.86 2.45 -47.99
CA SER A 67 31.32 1.15 -48.50
C SER A 67 30.25 0.04 -48.45
N SER A 68 29.10 0.29 -47.83
CA SER A 68 28.03 -0.70 -47.66
C SER A 68 26.77 -0.32 -48.46
N GLY A 69 26.91 -0.33 -49.79
CA GLY A 69 25.76 -0.29 -50.71
C GLY A 69 25.11 -1.67 -50.86
N GLY A 70 23.96 -1.88 -50.21
CA GLY A 70 23.12 -3.07 -50.40
C GLY A 70 21.96 -3.17 -49.41
N LEU A 71 20.75 -2.80 -49.86
CA LEU A 71 19.48 -2.88 -49.12
C LEU A 71 19.09 -4.32 -48.73
N VAL A 72 18.73 -4.54 -47.46
CA VAL A 72 17.55 -5.34 -47.06
C VAL A 72 16.90 -4.66 -45.85
N ARG A 73 15.62 -4.31 -45.99
CA ARG A 73 14.74 -3.71 -44.98
C ARG A 73 14.41 -4.72 -43.88
N THR A 74 14.57 -4.34 -42.62
CA THR A 74 13.87 -4.92 -41.46
C THR A 74 13.22 -3.79 -40.64
N PRO A 75 12.07 -4.04 -39.99
CA PRO A 75 11.32 -3.03 -39.27
C PRO A 75 12.01 -2.69 -37.95
N THR A 76 12.08 -1.40 -37.65
CA THR A 76 12.60 -0.83 -36.41
C THR A 76 11.74 -1.24 -35.21
N GLY A 77 12.21 -2.25 -34.47
CA GLY A 77 11.79 -2.50 -33.09
C GLY A 77 12.49 -1.49 -32.17
N GLY A 78 11.69 -0.70 -31.46
CA GLY A 78 12.15 0.25 -30.46
C GLY A 78 12.69 -0.47 -29.23
N MET A 79 13.87 -0.04 -28.81
CA MET A 79 14.61 -0.44 -27.62
C MET A 79 13.90 0.11 -26.39
N LEU A 80 13.03 -0.69 -25.78
CA LEU A 80 12.45 -0.49 -24.44
C LEU A 80 12.76 -1.75 -23.64
N ASP A 81 13.96 -1.79 -23.06
CA ASP A 81 14.30 -2.86 -22.11
C ASP A 81 15.45 -2.42 -21.21
N PHE A 82 15.23 -1.40 -20.39
CA PHE A 82 16.11 -1.05 -19.27
C PHE A 82 15.33 -0.42 -18.10
N VAL A 83 14.19 -1.02 -17.74
CA VAL A 83 13.78 -1.17 -16.32
C VAL A 83 13.10 -2.54 -16.19
N GLU A 84 13.79 -3.57 -16.68
CA GLU A 84 13.52 -4.96 -16.35
C GLU A 84 14.73 -5.43 -15.54
N PHE A 85 14.65 -5.34 -14.21
CA PHE A 85 15.67 -5.94 -13.35
C PHE A 85 15.60 -7.47 -13.56
N SER A 86 16.50 -7.97 -14.42
CA SER A 86 16.90 -9.36 -14.59
C SER A 86 15.77 -10.41 -14.61
N LYS A 87 14.87 -10.34 -15.59
CA LYS A 87 13.92 -11.43 -15.89
C LYS A 87 14.43 -12.45 -16.93
N GLY A 88 15.44 -12.13 -17.73
CA GLY A 88 15.97 -13.09 -18.72
C GLY A 88 16.93 -14.13 -18.14
N ASP A 89 17.86 -13.69 -17.29
CA ASP A 89 19.07 -14.47 -17.01
C ASP A 89 18.96 -15.40 -15.79
N TYR A 90 17.98 -15.12 -14.92
CA TYR A 90 17.59 -15.96 -13.79
C TYR A 90 16.69 -17.13 -14.24
N TRP A 91 15.65 -16.83 -15.02
CA TRP A 91 14.64 -17.80 -15.46
C TRP A 91 15.20 -18.83 -16.46
N GLY A 92 16.15 -18.43 -17.31
CA GLY A 92 16.91 -19.36 -18.16
C GLY A 92 17.79 -20.34 -17.36
N ARG A 93 18.26 -19.96 -16.16
CA ARG A 93 19.06 -20.82 -15.27
C ARG A 93 18.20 -21.77 -14.43
N VAL A 94 17.04 -21.34 -13.95
CA VAL A 94 16.10 -22.17 -13.17
C VAL A 94 15.56 -23.34 -14.01
N ILE A 95 15.21 -23.08 -15.28
CA ILE A 95 14.77 -24.15 -16.19
C ILE A 95 15.91 -25.15 -16.45
N ARG A 96 17.17 -24.69 -16.61
CA ARG A 96 18.34 -25.56 -16.79
C ARG A 96 18.68 -26.39 -15.55
N ALA A 97 18.46 -25.84 -14.36
CA ALA A 97 18.72 -26.51 -13.09
C ALA A 97 17.72 -27.66 -12.83
N LYS A 98 16.42 -27.47 -13.13
CA LYS A 98 15.42 -28.54 -13.04
C LYS A 98 15.72 -29.71 -13.99
N THR A 99 16.35 -29.47 -15.14
CA THR A 99 16.77 -30.54 -16.07
C THR A 99 18.03 -31.29 -15.61
N GLN A 100 18.90 -30.66 -14.81
CA GLN A 100 20.14 -31.30 -14.32
C GLN A 100 19.96 -32.10 -13.02
N ILE A 101 18.93 -31.82 -12.21
CA ILE A 101 18.71 -32.51 -10.92
C ILE A 101 18.11 -33.93 -11.08
N LYS A 102 17.64 -34.32 -12.28
CA LYS A 102 17.18 -35.69 -12.55
C LYS A 102 18.28 -36.68 -13.00
N SER A 103 19.56 -36.29 -13.00
CA SER A 103 20.66 -37.16 -13.43
C SER A 103 21.75 -37.38 -12.38
N SER A 104 21.42 -38.06 -11.29
CA SER A 104 22.43 -38.76 -10.48
C SER A 104 21.81 -39.89 -9.64
N GLY A 105 21.99 -41.14 -10.08
CA GLY A 105 21.79 -42.29 -9.19
C GLY A 105 21.25 -43.57 -9.82
N THR A 106 22.18 -44.39 -10.33
CA THR A 106 22.11 -45.87 -10.43
C THR A 106 21.48 -46.51 -11.68
N LYS A 107 22.36 -47.23 -12.40
CA LYS A 107 22.12 -48.06 -13.59
C LYS A 107 21.45 -49.39 -13.25
N ILE A 108 20.40 -49.75 -13.98
CA ILE A 108 20.08 -51.14 -14.34
C ILE A 108 19.68 -51.15 -15.82
N SER A 109 20.21 -52.13 -16.55
CA SER A 109 20.21 -52.27 -18.01
C SER A 109 18.94 -52.90 -18.58
N GLU A 110 18.67 -52.49 -19.83
CA GLU A 110 17.96 -53.18 -20.92
C GLU A 110 16.42 -53.17 -20.98
N GLY A 111 15.94 -52.56 -22.07
CA GLY A 111 14.57 -52.64 -22.58
C GLY A 111 14.06 -51.26 -22.99
N ASP A 112 14.41 -50.80 -24.21
CA ASP A 112 13.88 -49.56 -24.80
C ASP A 112 12.50 -49.82 -25.45
N PRO A 113 11.37 -49.33 -24.89
CA PRO A 113 10.05 -49.50 -25.47
C PRO A 113 9.54 -48.22 -26.16
N TYR A 114 10.38 -47.20 -26.39
CA TYR A 114 9.95 -45.94 -27.01
C TYR A 114 10.82 -45.46 -28.17
N ALA A 115 11.46 -46.38 -28.88
CA ALA A 115 11.97 -46.15 -30.23
C ALA A 115 10.80 -46.13 -31.25
N SER A 116 10.04 -45.03 -31.28
CA SER A 116 9.36 -44.45 -32.45
C SER A 116 8.27 -43.46 -32.03
N ARG A 117 8.64 -42.18 -31.84
CA ARG A 117 7.71 -41.07 -32.07
C ARG A 117 8.35 -40.07 -33.02
N PRO A 118 7.69 -39.73 -34.14
CA PRO A 118 8.23 -38.80 -35.12
C PRO A 118 8.41 -37.43 -34.49
N LYS A 119 9.53 -36.76 -34.80
CA LYS A 119 9.73 -35.33 -34.53
C LYS A 119 8.68 -34.54 -35.31
N THR A 120 7.58 -34.19 -34.66
CA THR A 120 6.77 -33.05 -35.09
C THR A 120 7.31 -31.82 -34.39
N ASP A 121 8.13 -31.06 -35.11
CA ASP A 121 8.36 -29.64 -34.85
C ASP A 121 7.03 -28.91 -35.04
N ASN A 122 6.16 -28.96 -34.03
CA ASN A 122 5.10 -27.99 -33.86
C ASN A 122 5.50 -27.15 -32.64
N LYS A 123 6.15 -26.02 -32.89
CA LYS A 123 6.09 -24.89 -31.96
C LYS A 123 4.62 -24.51 -31.87
N ILE A 124 3.92 -25.08 -30.90
CA ILE A 124 2.60 -24.59 -30.51
C ILE A 124 2.87 -23.21 -29.95
N GLU A 125 2.56 -22.17 -30.73
CA GLU A 125 2.53 -20.82 -30.19
C GLU A 125 1.65 -20.84 -28.93
N PRO A 126 2.12 -20.30 -27.80
CA PRO A 126 1.31 -20.29 -26.59
C PRO A 126 -0.03 -19.61 -26.93
N LYS A 127 -1.12 -20.32 -26.65
CA LYS A 127 -2.47 -19.77 -26.88
C LYS A 127 -2.56 -18.44 -26.13
N PRO A 128 -3.12 -17.39 -26.73
CA PRO A 128 -3.32 -16.14 -26.02
C PRO A 128 -4.18 -16.40 -24.77
N PRO A 129 -3.96 -15.64 -23.68
CA PRO A 129 -4.85 -15.66 -22.53
C PRO A 129 -6.33 -15.64 -22.92
N HIS A 130 -7.14 -16.50 -22.30
CA HIS A 130 -8.53 -16.69 -22.71
C HIS A 130 -9.35 -15.41 -22.61
N TRP A 131 -9.01 -14.55 -21.66
CA TRP A 131 -9.72 -13.29 -21.43
C TRP A 131 -9.48 -12.21 -22.48
N LEU A 132 -8.47 -12.36 -23.35
CA LEU A 132 -8.28 -11.46 -24.48
C LEU A 132 -9.41 -11.55 -25.52
N LYS A 133 -10.24 -12.60 -25.45
CA LYS A 133 -11.46 -12.74 -26.27
C LYS A 133 -12.54 -11.70 -25.92
N TYR A 134 -12.52 -11.17 -24.70
CA TYR A 134 -13.52 -10.22 -24.21
C TYR A 134 -13.25 -8.81 -24.69
N LYS A 135 -14.33 -8.07 -24.99
CA LYS A 135 -14.24 -6.69 -25.46
C LYS A 135 -13.83 -5.77 -24.29
N HIS A 136 -13.04 -4.74 -24.60
CA HIS A 136 -12.77 -3.66 -23.66
C HIS A 136 -14.03 -2.88 -23.32
N LEU A 137 -14.11 -2.43 -22.07
CA LEU A 137 -15.12 -1.51 -21.58
C LEU A 137 -14.73 -0.06 -21.92
N ASP A 138 -15.71 0.73 -22.35
CA ASP A 138 -15.56 2.16 -22.70
C ASP A 138 -16.03 3.08 -21.55
N GLY A 139 -16.89 2.56 -20.67
CA GLY A 139 -17.62 3.27 -19.64
C GLY A 139 -16.77 4.04 -18.65
N TYR A 140 -15.56 3.54 -18.35
CA TYR A 140 -14.62 4.20 -17.44
C TYR A 140 -14.11 5.55 -17.95
N PHE A 141 -14.08 5.78 -19.27
CA PHE A 141 -13.40 6.93 -19.86
C PHE A 141 -14.35 8.09 -20.17
N ASN A 142 -15.54 8.08 -19.55
CA ASN A 142 -16.54 9.12 -19.70
C ASN A 142 -16.43 10.16 -18.58
N GLY A 143 -16.95 11.35 -18.85
CA GLY A 143 -16.79 12.50 -17.97
C GLY A 143 -18.05 13.06 -17.35
N ILE A 144 -17.84 14.13 -16.58
CA ILE A 144 -18.85 14.81 -15.75
C ILE A 144 -20.11 15.26 -16.50
N LYS A 145 -20.07 15.49 -17.82
CA LYS A 145 -21.28 15.91 -18.56
C LYS A 145 -22.27 14.77 -18.80
N ALA A 146 -21.86 13.52 -18.57
CA ALA A 146 -22.68 12.33 -18.63
C ALA A 146 -23.13 11.84 -17.24
N LEU A 147 -23.03 12.70 -16.21
CA LEU A 147 -23.57 12.39 -14.88
C LEU A 147 -25.09 12.18 -14.92
N VAL A 148 -25.55 11.23 -14.12
CA VAL A 148 -26.97 10.98 -13.86
C VAL A 148 -27.17 10.65 -12.38
N PRO A 149 -28.37 10.89 -11.81
CA PRO A 149 -28.72 10.37 -10.49
C PRO A 149 -28.56 8.84 -10.43
N LEU A 150 -28.24 8.29 -9.27
CA LEU A 150 -28.06 6.84 -9.09
C LEU A 150 -29.31 6.03 -9.51
N SER A 151 -30.51 6.60 -9.36
CA SER A 151 -31.77 5.97 -9.81
C SER A 151 -31.86 5.75 -11.31
N ASP A 152 -31.17 6.58 -12.10
CA ASP A 152 -31.25 6.62 -13.56
C ASP A 152 -30.01 5.97 -14.20
N TYR A 153 -28.98 5.72 -13.39
CA TYR A 153 -27.73 5.10 -13.78
C TYR A 153 -27.95 3.69 -14.35
N ARG A 154 -27.34 3.44 -15.52
CA ARG A 154 -27.23 2.09 -16.09
C ARG A 154 -25.77 1.76 -16.37
N PRO A 155 -25.22 0.66 -15.84
CA PRO A 155 -23.85 0.24 -16.11
C PRO A 155 -23.67 -0.27 -17.54
N GLU A 156 -22.49 -0.03 -18.13
CA GLU A 156 -22.07 -0.79 -19.32
C GLU A 156 -21.85 -2.27 -18.98
N PHE A 157 -21.34 -2.53 -17.78
CA PHE A 157 -21.04 -3.87 -17.30
C PHE A 157 -21.13 -3.97 -15.77
N PRO A 158 -21.72 -5.04 -15.23
CA PRO A 158 -22.52 -6.05 -15.93
C PRO A 158 -23.80 -5.45 -16.55
N ARG A 159 -24.25 -6.00 -17.68
CA ARG A 159 -25.45 -5.46 -18.36
C ARG A 159 -26.69 -5.88 -17.59
N THR A 160 -27.49 -4.90 -17.17
CA THR A 160 -28.91 -5.15 -16.84
C THR A 160 -29.67 -5.46 -18.13
N GLU A 161 -30.70 -6.31 -18.09
CA GLU A 161 -31.33 -7.01 -19.24
C GLU A 161 -31.32 -6.29 -20.60
N ALA A 162 -31.24 -7.09 -21.69
CA ALA A 162 -31.06 -6.72 -23.09
C ALA A 162 -31.78 -5.42 -23.56
N GLY A 163 -31.17 -4.27 -23.26
CA GLY A 163 -31.51 -2.96 -23.79
C GLY A 163 -30.51 -2.49 -24.84
N ASP A 164 -30.92 -1.51 -25.66
CA ASP A 164 -30.11 -0.88 -26.70
C ASP A 164 -28.73 -0.42 -26.21
N SER A 165 -27.77 -0.31 -27.13
CA SER A 165 -26.43 0.24 -26.86
C SER A 165 -26.52 1.56 -26.09
N LEU A 166 -25.85 1.64 -24.94
CA LEU A 166 -25.72 2.89 -24.16
C LEU A 166 -24.89 3.96 -24.91
N PHE A 167 -24.15 3.56 -25.95
CA PHE A 167 -23.26 4.43 -26.68
C PHE A 167 -23.83 4.87 -28.05
N PRO A 168 -23.59 6.13 -28.47
CA PRO A 168 -22.89 7.18 -27.74
C PRO A 168 -23.73 7.73 -26.57
N LEU A 169 -23.08 8.03 -25.44
CA LEU A 169 -23.77 8.55 -24.27
C LEU A 169 -24.29 9.96 -24.55
N PRO A 170 -25.57 10.26 -24.21
CA PRO A 170 -26.08 11.62 -24.33
C PRO A 170 -25.34 12.55 -23.36
N VAL A 171 -25.01 13.75 -23.83
CA VAL A 171 -24.56 14.86 -22.98
C VAL A 171 -25.79 15.37 -22.23
N ASN A 172 -25.98 14.89 -21.00
CA ASN A 172 -27.15 15.20 -20.17
C ASN A 172 -27.09 16.61 -19.57
N HIS A 173 -25.87 17.12 -19.41
CA HIS A 173 -25.60 18.41 -18.79
C HIS A 173 -24.97 19.36 -19.81
N PRO A 174 -25.77 20.25 -20.45
CA PRO A 174 -25.24 21.29 -21.33
C PRO A 174 -24.43 22.35 -20.55
N GLU A 175 -24.77 22.56 -19.28
CA GLU A 175 -23.98 23.32 -18.30
C GLU A 175 -23.18 22.35 -17.42
N ARG A 176 -21.99 22.74 -16.99
CA ARG A 176 -21.10 21.86 -16.22
C ARG A 176 -21.68 21.65 -14.81
N PRO A 177 -21.78 20.41 -14.32
CA PRO A 177 -22.14 20.14 -12.93
C PRO A 177 -21.18 20.84 -11.96
N THR A 178 -21.68 21.14 -10.76
CA THR A 178 -20.91 21.79 -9.69
C THR A 178 -20.58 20.75 -8.62
N PRO A 179 -19.31 20.58 -8.23
CA PRO A 179 -18.94 19.67 -7.16
C PRO A 179 -19.38 20.20 -5.79
N THR A 180 -19.56 19.30 -4.84
CA THR A 180 -19.97 19.62 -3.46
C THR A 180 -18.98 19.06 -2.44
N PRO A 181 -18.80 19.70 -1.27
CA PRO A 181 -17.96 19.16 -0.21
C PRO A 181 -18.39 17.75 0.21
N PHE A 182 -17.42 16.86 0.37
CA PHE A 182 -17.60 15.50 0.86
C PHE A 182 -16.97 15.35 2.24
N ILE A 183 -17.78 14.91 3.20
CA ILE A 183 -17.39 14.77 4.61
C ILE A 183 -17.83 13.37 5.08
N PRO A 184 -16.92 12.37 5.10
CA PRO A 184 -17.24 11.02 5.53
C PRO A 184 -17.13 10.82 7.05
N GLN A 185 -16.52 11.79 7.76
CA GLN A 185 -16.39 11.74 9.22
C GLN A 185 -17.76 11.82 9.89
N PRO A 186 -17.92 11.24 11.10
CA PRO A 186 -19.11 11.45 11.91
C PRO A 186 -19.39 12.94 12.13
N ASP A 187 -20.66 13.32 12.28
CA ASP A 187 -21.00 14.64 12.79
C ASP A 187 -20.58 14.73 14.25
N TYR A 188 -19.37 15.27 14.46
CA TYR A 188 -18.75 15.42 15.77
C TYR A 188 -19.51 16.36 16.71
N ASN A 189 -20.44 17.16 16.19
CA ASN A 189 -21.29 18.06 16.98
C ASN A 189 -22.67 17.47 17.27
N SER A 190 -23.00 16.31 16.68
CA SER A 190 -24.28 15.63 16.92
C SER A 190 -24.44 15.24 18.40
N HIS A 191 -25.70 15.18 18.85
CA HIS A 191 -26.03 14.70 20.18
C HIS A 191 -25.51 13.27 20.41
N ASP A 192 -25.71 12.39 19.42
CA ASP A 192 -25.30 10.99 19.47
C ASP A 192 -23.79 10.82 19.64
N TYR A 193 -22.98 11.67 18.98
CA TYR A 193 -21.52 11.64 19.14
C TYR A 193 -21.09 12.18 20.50
N THR A 194 -21.59 13.34 20.89
CA THR A 194 -21.14 14.06 22.10
C THR A 194 -21.56 13.42 23.43
N GLU A 195 -22.60 12.57 23.38
CA GLU A 195 -23.02 11.71 24.50
C GLU A 195 -22.08 10.51 24.67
N ARG A 196 -21.65 9.89 23.57
CA ARG A 196 -20.80 8.68 23.60
C ARG A 196 -19.31 8.96 23.68
N TYR A 197 -18.82 9.94 22.94
CA TYR A 197 -17.40 10.21 22.73
C TYR A 197 -16.98 11.60 23.25
N HIS A 198 -15.66 11.79 23.33
CA HIS A 198 -15.06 13.09 23.62
C HIS A 198 -15.16 14.03 22.42
N GLU A 199 -15.42 15.32 22.69
CA GLU A 199 -15.46 16.39 21.70
C GLU A 199 -14.21 16.39 20.79
N VAL A 200 -14.43 16.57 19.49
CA VAL A 200 -13.38 16.72 18.49
C VAL A 200 -13.12 18.19 18.24
N ARG A 201 -11.90 18.62 18.47
CA ARG A 201 -11.48 20.00 18.25
C ARG A 201 -10.84 20.12 16.87
N THR A 202 -11.31 21.10 16.10
CA THR A 202 -10.83 21.40 14.74
C THR A 202 -9.31 21.58 14.70
N CYS A 203 -8.68 20.96 13.72
CA CYS A 203 -7.24 21.05 13.45
C CYS A 203 -6.96 22.03 12.31
N TYR A 204 -5.77 22.66 12.35
CA TYR A 204 -5.38 23.74 11.44
C TYR A 204 -3.97 23.50 10.91
N LEU A 205 -3.73 23.91 9.66
CA LEU A 205 -2.44 23.81 8.98
C LEU A 205 -1.40 24.77 9.58
N ASP A 206 -1.84 25.91 10.10
CA ASP A 206 -0.98 26.94 10.69
C ASP A 206 -1.05 26.97 12.22
N THR A 207 -0.04 27.58 12.85
CA THR A 207 0.06 27.72 14.31
C THR A 207 -0.90 28.77 14.87
N GLU A 208 -1.35 29.72 14.04
CA GLU A 208 -2.28 30.79 14.41
C GLU A 208 -3.76 30.35 14.36
N ASN A 209 -4.02 29.09 13.95
CA ASN A 209 -5.36 28.51 13.77
C ASN A 209 -6.25 29.31 12.79
N ARG A 210 -5.69 29.77 11.67
CA ARG A 210 -6.43 30.51 10.64
C ARG A 210 -6.77 29.69 9.41
N VAL A 211 -5.96 28.68 9.09
CA VAL A 211 -6.12 27.85 7.89
C VAL A 211 -6.62 26.47 8.31
N PRO A 212 -7.94 26.20 8.26
CA PRO A 212 -8.47 24.89 8.59
C PRO A 212 -8.04 23.83 7.57
N ALA A 213 -8.09 22.57 7.97
CA ALA A 213 -7.95 21.43 7.05
C ALA A 213 -9.05 21.47 5.97
N PRO A 214 -8.71 21.56 4.66
CA PRO A 214 -9.71 21.70 3.60
C PRO A 214 -10.57 20.44 3.43
N ASP A 215 -11.79 20.65 2.94
CA ASP A 215 -12.73 19.61 2.53
C ASP A 215 -12.35 19.04 1.15
N LEU A 216 -12.65 17.75 0.95
CA LEU A 216 -12.61 17.11 -0.35
C LEU A 216 -13.90 17.42 -1.12
N TYR A 217 -13.89 17.36 -2.45
CA TYR A 217 -15.07 17.66 -3.26
C TYR A 217 -15.41 16.51 -4.20
N ALA A 218 -16.70 16.21 -4.32
CA ALA A 218 -17.23 15.16 -5.19
C ALA A 218 -18.44 15.66 -5.97
N TYR A 219 -18.75 15.00 -7.09
CA TYR A 219 -19.97 15.24 -7.85
C TYR A 219 -21.06 14.28 -7.39
N THR A 220 -22.27 14.81 -7.22
CA THR A 220 -23.45 13.97 -6.97
C THR A 220 -23.88 13.30 -8.27
N GLY A 221 -24.14 12.00 -8.21
CA GLY A 221 -24.48 11.18 -9.36
C GLY A 221 -23.28 10.40 -9.91
N ILE A 222 -23.59 9.49 -10.82
CA ILE A 222 -22.64 8.55 -11.43
C ILE A 222 -22.60 8.79 -12.92
N VAL A 223 -21.42 8.64 -13.53
CA VAL A 223 -21.28 8.76 -14.98
C VAL A 223 -22.02 7.61 -15.64
N GLN A 224 -22.95 7.92 -16.54
CA GLN A 224 -23.75 6.93 -17.24
C GLN A 224 -22.85 5.94 -18.00
N GLY A 225 -23.15 4.65 -17.90
CA GLY A 225 -22.33 3.61 -18.51
C GLY A 225 -21.02 3.30 -17.78
N GLN A 226 -20.64 4.02 -16.71
CA GLN A 226 -19.51 3.61 -15.87
C GLN A 226 -19.75 2.16 -15.41
N PRO A 227 -18.81 1.22 -15.53
CA PRO A 227 -19.02 -0.15 -15.05
C PRO A 227 -19.15 -0.23 -13.53
N GLU A 228 -19.79 -1.30 -13.05
CA GLU A 228 -19.82 -1.69 -11.64
C GLU A 228 -18.57 -2.51 -11.28
N PRO A 229 -18.19 -2.54 -9.98
CA PRO A 229 -17.15 -3.45 -9.54
C PRO A 229 -17.58 -4.91 -9.75
N VAL A 230 -16.64 -5.75 -10.18
CA VAL A 230 -16.88 -7.18 -10.40
C VAL A 230 -16.65 -7.96 -9.12
N PHE A 231 -15.59 -7.62 -8.39
CA PHE A 231 -15.33 -8.16 -7.06
C PHE A 231 -15.66 -7.12 -6.00
N GLY A 232 -16.18 -7.60 -4.87
CA GLY A 232 -16.51 -6.74 -3.75
C GLY A 232 -17.64 -5.76 -4.05
N SER A 233 -17.91 -4.86 -3.10
CA SER A 233 -19.01 -3.90 -3.23
C SER A 233 -18.80 -2.68 -2.33
N HIS A 234 -19.19 -1.51 -2.84
CA HIS A 234 -19.21 -0.27 -2.06
C HIS A 234 -20.20 -0.37 -0.90
N ASN A 235 -21.44 -0.74 -1.21
CA ASN A 235 -22.53 -0.88 -0.23
C ASN A 235 -22.20 -1.91 0.85
N LEU A 236 -21.60 -3.06 0.48
CA LEU A 236 -21.19 -4.09 1.46
C LEU A 236 -20.27 -3.51 2.55
N LEU A 237 -19.35 -2.63 2.17
CA LEU A 237 -18.41 -2.01 3.11
C LEU A 237 -18.94 -0.71 3.71
N GLY A 238 -20.11 -0.20 3.28
CA GLY A 238 -20.61 1.11 3.69
C GLY A 238 -19.82 2.29 3.08
N LEU A 239 -19.18 2.08 1.93
CA LEU A 239 -18.59 3.13 1.10
C LEU A 239 -19.71 3.80 0.28
N ARG A 240 -19.66 5.12 0.15
CA ARG A 240 -20.63 5.87 -0.64
C ARG A 240 -20.48 5.56 -2.14
N ASP A 241 -21.60 5.27 -2.81
CA ASP A 241 -21.66 4.78 -4.20
C ASP A 241 -22.56 5.60 -5.14
N ASP A 242 -23.13 6.70 -4.66
CA ASP A 242 -23.96 7.66 -5.39
C ASP A 242 -23.19 8.91 -5.85
N ILE A 243 -21.86 8.92 -5.73
CA ILE A 243 -20.98 10.03 -6.09
C ILE A 243 -19.82 9.60 -7.00
N CYS A 244 -19.24 10.56 -7.72
CA CYS A 244 -18.00 10.36 -8.46
C CYS A 244 -16.95 11.43 -8.17
N TRP A 245 -15.71 11.07 -8.42
CA TRP A 245 -14.51 11.85 -8.13
C TRP A 245 -13.80 12.23 -9.42
N ASP A 246 -13.57 13.52 -9.62
CA ASP A 246 -12.64 14.03 -10.62
C ASP A 246 -11.32 14.46 -9.96
N ARG A 247 -10.32 14.75 -10.78
CA ARG A 247 -8.97 15.11 -10.30
C ARG A 247 -8.92 16.41 -9.50
N PHE A 248 -9.76 17.41 -9.82
CA PHE A 248 -9.75 18.68 -9.08
C PHE A 248 -10.51 18.56 -7.76
N GLY A 249 -11.62 17.85 -7.70
CA GLY A 249 -12.29 17.56 -6.45
C GLY A 249 -11.44 16.70 -5.50
N ARG A 250 -10.67 15.75 -6.07
CA ARG A 250 -9.76 14.86 -5.32
C ARG A 250 -8.46 15.52 -4.88
N TYR A 251 -7.78 16.29 -5.74
CA TYR A 251 -6.44 16.81 -5.45
C TYR A 251 -6.32 18.35 -5.51
N GLY A 252 -7.33 19.05 -6.00
CA GLY A 252 -7.41 20.51 -5.98
C GLY A 252 -7.26 21.08 -4.57
N PRO A 253 -7.91 20.51 -3.52
CA PRO A 253 -7.72 20.96 -2.15
C PRO A 253 -6.28 20.83 -1.63
N TYR A 254 -5.39 20.11 -2.32
CA TYR A 254 -4.02 19.81 -1.87
C TYR A 254 -2.92 20.46 -2.71
N GLY A 255 -3.29 21.25 -3.73
CA GLY A 255 -2.35 22.00 -4.55
C GLY A 255 -2.43 21.76 -6.06
N LEU A 256 -3.30 20.86 -6.54
CA LEU A 256 -3.50 20.65 -7.98
C LEU A 256 -4.19 21.87 -8.61
N GLY A 257 -3.78 22.28 -9.81
CA GLY A 257 -4.49 23.28 -10.62
C GLY A 257 -4.03 24.73 -10.44
N TYR A 258 -3.04 24.99 -9.59
CA TYR A 258 -2.46 26.33 -9.40
C TYR A 258 -0.95 26.28 -9.15
N GLY A 259 -0.26 27.40 -9.45
CA GLY A 259 1.21 27.47 -9.45
C GLY A 259 1.82 27.61 -8.05
N TYR A 260 3.14 27.47 -7.98
CA TYR A 260 3.92 27.63 -6.73
C TYR A 260 3.76 29.03 -6.13
N GLU A 261 3.55 30.07 -6.91
CA GLU A 261 3.32 31.44 -6.43
C GLU A 261 2.06 31.55 -5.56
N ASP A 262 1.04 30.74 -5.87
CA ASP A 262 -0.19 30.60 -5.11
C ASP A 262 -0.09 29.45 -4.07
N GLY A 263 1.04 28.74 -4.07
CA GLY A 263 1.37 27.64 -3.15
C GLY A 263 0.87 26.25 -3.55
N GLY A 264 0.53 26.06 -4.83
CA GLY A 264 0.19 24.78 -5.44
C GLY A 264 1.42 24.05 -5.99
N VAL A 265 1.24 23.19 -6.99
CA VAL A 265 2.31 22.35 -7.58
C VAL A 265 2.46 22.46 -9.11
N TYR A 266 1.79 23.42 -9.76
CA TYR A 266 1.71 23.61 -11.22
C TYR A 266 1.07 22.47 -12.04
N GLU A 267 1.00 21.26 -11.49
CA GLU A 267 0.29 20.14 -12.11
C GLU A 267 -1.18 20.48 -12.35
N GLY A 268 -1.72 19.98 -13.47
CA GLY A 268 -3.10 20.19 -13.86
C GLY A 268 -3.37 21.49 -14.62
N SER A 269 -2.33 22.21 -15.04
CA SER A 269 -2.44 23.43 -15.86
C SER A 269 -2.57 23.15 -17.37
N ASP A 270 -2.09 22.00 -17.83
CA ASP A 270 -2.03 21.55 -19.22
C ASP A 270 -3.18 20.58 -19.61
N ILE A 271 -4.09 20.30 -18.68
CA ILE A 271 -5.26 19.43 -18.84
C ILE A 271 -6.57 20.23 -18.88
N GLU A 272 -7.71 19.54 -19.11
CA GLU A 272 -9.03 20.17 -19.01
C GLU A 272 -9.34 20.52 -17.55
N SER A 273 -9.63 21.79 -17.28
CA SER A 273 -9.82 22.29 -15.91
C SER A 273 -11.06 23.16 -15.73
N GLY A 274 -11.93 23.33 -16.74
CA GLY A 274 -13.03 24.27 -16.60
C GLY A 274 -14.00 23.87 -15.47
N GLY A 275 -14.43 24.88 -14.69
CA GLY A 275 -15.27 24.72 -13.51
C GLY A 275 -14.54 24.23 -12.26
N SER A 276 -13.21 23.99 -12.31
CA SER A 276 -12.43 23.59 -11.12
C SER A 276 -12.33 24.69 -10.07
N ASP A 277 -12.51 25.96 -10.44
CA ASP A 277 -12.47 27.11 -9.53
C ASP A 277 -13.43 26.99 -8.34
N GLU A 278 -14.53 26.24 -8.51
CA GLU A 278 -15.48 25.98 -7.45
C GLU A 278 -14.84 25.30 -6.23
N VAL A 279 -13.87 24.41 -6.45
CA VAL A 279 -13.17 23.66 -5.39
C VAL A 279 -12.46 24.62 -4.43
N TRP A 280 -11.99 25.77 -4.92
CA TRP A 280 -11.28 26.78 -4.11
C TRP A 280 -12.18 27.97 -3.75
N SER A 281 -13.45 27.98 -4.12
CA SER A 281 -14.34 29.13 -3.92
C SER A 281 -14.52 29.49 -2.44
N GLN A 282 -14.56 28.48 -1.57
CA GLN A 282 -14.76 28.65 -0.12
C GLN A 282 -13.46 28.71 0.65
N SER A 283 -12.53 27.76 0.40
CA SER A 283 -11.26 27.68 1.15
C SER A 283 -10.20 28.65 0.64
N GLY A 284 -10.35 29.16 -0.59
CA GLY A 284 -9.25 29.76 -1.33
C GLY A 284 -8.18 28.73 -1.74
N LYS A 285 -7.15 29.22 -2.43
CA LYS A 285 -5.93 28.48 -2.71
C LYS A 285 -5.04 28.47 -1.47
N ILE A 286 -4.70 27.28 -0.97
CA ILE A 286 -3.88 27.12 0.23
C ILE A 286 -2.40 27.07 -0.18
N ASN A 287 -1.57 27.79 0.58
CA ASN A 287 -0.13 27.76 0.39
C ASN A 287 0.54 26.69 1.26
N TYR A 288 1.10 25.68 0.60
CA TYR A 288 1.72 24.52 1.26
C TYR A 288 3.23 24.64 1.50
N HIS A 289 3.90 25.68 0.97
CA HIS A 289 5.38 25.76 0.99
C HIS A 289 6.00 25.75 2.39
N SER A 290 5.29 26.28 3.38
CA SER A 290 5.75 26.38 4.76
C SER A 290 5.12 25.34 5.68
N VAL A 291 4.38 24.37 5.15
CA VAL A 291 3.68 23.38 5.96
C VAL A 291 4.66 22.28 6.37
N ASN A 292 4.78 22.05 7.68
CA ASN A 292 5.45 20.88 8.22
C ASN A 292 4.39 19.89 8.70
N TRP A 293 4.19 18.82 7.94
CA TRP A 293 3.08 17.89 8.19
C TRP A 293 3.21 17.11 9.50
N ALA A 294 4.44 16.87 9.97
CA ALA A 294 4.66 16.25 11.27
C ALA A 294 4.20 17.15 12.41
N GLU A 295 4.60 18.42 12.38
CA GLU A 295 4.19 19.39 13.40
C GLU A 295 2.66 19.59 13.39
N VAL A 296 2.06 19.66 12.20
CA VAL A 296 0.60 19.84 12.05
C VAL A 296 -0.18 18.66 12.64
N GLN A 297 0.24 17.43 12.35
CA GLN A 297 -0.32 16.21 12.93
C GLN A 297 -0.17 16.20 14.46
N ASP A 298 1.01 16.53 14.98
CA ASP A 298 1.30 16.48 16.42
C ASP A 298 0.47 17.52 17.19
N ARG A 299 0.36 18.74 16.66
CA ARG A 299 -0.54 19.77 17.23
C ARG A 299 -1.99 19.30 17.23
N CYS A 300 -2.45 18.68 16.15
CA CYS A 300 -3.80 18.14 16.04
C CYS A 300 -4.06 17.05 17.09
N HIS A 301 -3.12 16.11 17.24
CA HIS A 301 -3.20 15.06 18.24
C HIS A 301 -3.21 15.61 19.66
N GLU A 302 -2.28 16.50 20.03
CA GLU A 302 -2.19 17.04 21.39
C GLU A 302 -3.47 17.81 21.75
N LYS A 303 -4.04 18.56 20.81
CA LYS A 303 -5.33 19.26 20.98
C LYS A 303 -6.48 18.30 21.29
N ASN A 304 -6.43 17.08 20.76
CA ASN A 304 -7.47 16.05 20.81
C ASN A 304 -7.12 14.85 21.72
N LYS A 305 -6.01 14.91 22.45
CA LYS A 305 -5.42 13.78 23.19
C LYS A 305 -6.37 13.05 24.14
N ARG A 306 -7.35 13.76 24.71
CA ARG A 306 -8.34 13.21 25.64
C ARG A 306 -9.23 12.13 25.03
N ARG A 307 -9.37 12.12 23.69
CA ARG A 307 -10.15 11.14 22.93
C ARG A 307 -9.53 9.75 22.93
N PHE A 308 -8.22 9.66 23.16
CA PHE A 308 -7.48 8.43 22.92
C PHE A 308 -7.21 7.64 24.20
N SER A 309 -7.27 6.31 24.06
CA SER A 309 -6.82 5.36 25.07
C SER A 309 -5.33 5.55 25.35
N ALA A 310 -4.92 5.38 26.60
CA ALA A 310 -3.50 5.28 26.90
C ALA A 310 -2.95 3.96 26.30
N PRO A 311 -1.66 3.88 25.97
CA PRO A 311 -1.05 2.60 25.61
C PRO A 311 -1.32 1.58 26.72
N ASP A 312 -1.88 0.42 26.39
CA ASP A 312 -2.10 -0.66 27.36
C ASP A 312 -0.77 -1.07 28.01
N GLU A 313 -0.67 -0.96 29.34
CA GLU A 313 0.49 -1.49 30.07
C GLU A 313 0.57 -3.03 29.92
N ASP A 314 -0.57 -3.71 29.81
CA ASP A 314 -0.70 -5.18 29.83
C ASP A 314 -0.51 -5.88 28.46
N GLN A 315 -0.61 -5.11 27.36
CA GLN A 315 -0.29 -5.54 25.98
C GLN A 315 1.01 -4.92 25.46
N SER A 316 1.70 -4.17 26.30
CA SER A 316 2.97 -3.60 25.93
C SER A 316 3.94 -4.73 25.60
N LEU A 317 4.58 -4.62 24.44
CA LEU A 317 5.81 -5.32 24.07
C LEU A 317 6.98 -5.08 25.07
N SER A 318 6.70 -4.45 26.21
CA SER A 318 7.65 -3.99 27.23
C SER A 318 8.33 -5.11 27.99
N THR A 319 7.98 -6.39 27.78
CA THR A 319 8.82 -7.49 28.28
C THR A 319 10.21 -7.54 27.61
N LEU A 320 10.52 -6.65 26.66
CA LEU A 320 11.87 -6.38 26.17
C LEU A 320 12.45 -5.02 26.62
N SER A 321 11.64 -4.10 27.15
CA SER A 321 12.11 -2.81 27.70
C SER A 321 12.33 -2.86 29.22
N SER A 322 11.69 -3.82 29.91
CA SER A 322 11.73 -3.94 31.38
C SER A 322 13.04 -4.46 31.97
N THR A 323 14.04 -4.83 31.16
CA THR A 323 15.37 -5.26 31.65
C THR A 323 16.32 -4.11 31.97
N LEU A 324 15.98 -2.85 31.65
CA LEU A 324 16.84 -1.69 31.91
C LEU A 324 16.34 -0.73 32.99
N TYR A 325 15.09 -0.85 33.47
CA TYR A 325 14.54 0.04 34.50
C TYR A 325 13.56 -0.67 35.45
N HIS A 326 14.04 -1.66 36.20
CA HIS A 326 13.37 -2.06 37.45
C HIS A 326 14.37 -2.08 38.62
N ARG A 327 14.50 -0.92 39.28
CA ARG A 327 14.88 -0.87 40.69
C ARG A 327 13.81 -0.11 41.45
N ASN A 328 13.05 -0.87 42.23
CA ASN A 328 12.20 -0.46 43.34
C ASN A 328 10.88 0.26 43.00
N ARG A 329 9.78 -0.50 42.91
CA ARG A 329 8.50 -0.03 43.44
C ARG A 329 7.68 -1.20 43.98
N GLU A 330 7.46 -1.20 45.28
CA GLU A 330 6.60 -2.18 45.96
C GLU A 330 5.11 -1.98 45.64
N PRO A 331 4.31 -3.05 45.70
CA PRO A 331 2.89 -3.01 45.37
C PRO A 331 2.07 -2.47 46.56
N THR A 332 1.44 -1.31 46.38
CA THR A 332 0.40 -0.85 47.31
C THR A 332 -0.96 -1.24 46.74
N GLY A 333 -1.44 -2.41 47.17
CA GLY A 333 -2.84 -2.78 47.04
C GLY A 333 -3.66 -2.00 48.07
N GLN A 334 -4.62 -1.21 47.60
CA GLN A 334 -5.78 -0.81 48.39
C GLN A 334 -6.95 -0.50 47.44
N THR A 335 -7.87 -1.44 47.42
CA THR A 335 -9.23 -1.36 46.89
C THR A 335 -9.99 -0.20 47.55
N ALA A 336 -10.37 0.80 46.76
CA ALA A 336 -11.30 1.83 47.19
C ALA A 336 -12.72 1.45 46.76
N LEU A 337 -13.45 0.88 47.72
CA LEU A 337 -14.88 0.62 47.65
C LEU A 337 -15.61 1.91 48.05
N HIS A 338 -15.90 2.81 47.10
CA HIS A 338 -16.83 3.92 47.32
C HIS A 338 -17.72 4.11 46.10
N GLY A 339 -19.02 3.87 46.32
CA GLY A 339 -20.07 4.19 45.38
C GLY A 339 -20.17 5.70 45.26
N ASP A 340 -19.67 6.21 44.14
CA ASP A 340 -19.97 7.53 43.64
C ASP A 340 -20.67 7.35 42.30
N THR A 341 -21.72 8.13 42.07
CA THR A 341 -22.55 8.04 40.87
C THR A 341 -21.74 8.64 39.71
N GLN A 342 -20.78 7.88 39.18
CA GLN A 342 -19.93 8.32 38.09
C GLN A 342 -20.80 8.56 36.86
N LYS A 343 -20.78 9.79 36.36
CA LYS A 343 -21.26 10.10 35.00
C LYS A 343 -20.71 9.04 34.04
N PRO A 344 -21.50 8.55 33.07
CA PRO A 344 -20.99 7.60 32.09
C PRO A 344 -19.70 8.16 31.49
N GLN A 345 -18.60 7.44 31.69
CA GLN A 345 -17.30 7.85 31.19
C GLN A 345 -17.36 7.75 29.67
N ARG A 346 -17.21 8.90 28.98
CA ARG A 346 -17.15 8.94 27.51
C ARG A 346 -16.14 7.92 27.00
N GLN A 347 -16.52 7.21 25.95
CA GLN A 347 -15.69 6.19 25.33
C GLN A 347 -14.45 6.84 24.69
N LYS A 348 -13.30 6.20 24.91
CA LYS A 348 -12.06 6.50 24.22
C LYS A 348 -11.87 5.57 23.05
N ILE A 349 -11.16 6.05 22.04
CA ILE A 349 -10.84 5.29 20.83
C ILE A 349 -9.33 5.07 20.73
N ASP A 350 -8.95 4.06 19.95
CA ASP A 350 -7.55 3.76 19.70
C ASP A 350 -7.02 4.55 18.51
N ARG A 351 -5.71 4.83 18.52
CA ARG A 351 -5.03 5.46 17.38
C ARG A 351 -4.51 4.42 16.40
N ILE A 352 -4.46 4.82 15.13
CA ILE A 352 -3.98 3.99 14.03
C ILE A 352 -2.80 4.69 13.34
N ALA A 353 -1.71 3.98 13.08
CA ALA A 353 -0.64 4.48 12.22
C ALA A 353 -0.87 4.04 10.78
N VAL A 354 -0.56 4.92 9.82
CA VAL A 354 -0.47 4.59 8.41
C VAL A 354 0.98 4.75 7.99
N VAL A 355 1.63 3.64 7.74
CA VAL A 355 3.07 3.54 7.51
C VAL A 355 3.31 3.31 6.02
N ILE A 356 3.78 4.35 5.34
CA ILE A 356 4.13 4.31 3.93
C ILE A 356 5.56 3.79 3.81
N ARG A 357 5.75 2.67 3.11
CA ARG A 357 7.10 2.16 2.84
C ARG A 357 7.72 2.93 1.68
N THR A 358 8.87 3.55 1.95
CA THR A 358 9.64 4.31 0.95
C THR A 358 11.11 3.90 0.99
N TYR A 359 11.92 4.43 0.07
CA TYR A 359 13.35 4.15 0.00
C TYR A 359 14.13 5.35 -0.50
N VAL A 360 15.43 5.41 -0.16
CA VAL A 360 16.39 6.39 -0.70
C VAL A 360 16.41 6.32 -2.23
N GLY A 361 16.20 7.46 -2.90
CA GLY A 361 16.02 7.55 -4.35
C GLY A 361 14.58 7.39 -4.85
N PHE A 362 13.58 7.29 -3.97
CA PHE A 362 12.18 7.42 -4.36
C PHE A 362 11.94 8.77 -5.04
N GLN A 363 11.18 8.75 -6.15
CA GLN A 363 10.87 9.93 -6.92
C GLN A 363 9.65 10.63 -6.33
N TRP A 364 9.87 11.78 -5.69
CA TRP A 364 8.81 12.63 -5.14
C TRP A 364 8.20 13.49 -6.26
N THR A 365 7.41 12.86 -7.12
CA THR A 365 6.64 13.56 -8.14
C THR A 365 5.61 14.49 -7.48
N GLN A 366 5.15 15.50 -8.22
CA GLN A 366 4.12 16.40 -7.69
C GLN A 366 2.82 15.65 -7.36
N HIS A 367 2.47 14.62 -8.14
CA HIS A 367 1.34 13.74 -7.83
C HIS A 367 1.54 12.93 -6.54
N ALA A 368 2.76 12.43 -6.27
CA ALA A 368 3.07 11.77 -5.01
C ALA A 368 2.93 12.73 -3.82
N ILE A 369 3.43 13.97 -3.96
CA ILE A 369 3.28 15.02 -2.95
C ILE A 369 1.79 15.30 -2.67
N LEU A 370 0.98 15.53 -3.70
CA LEU A 370 -0.47 15.74 -3.57
C LEU A 370 -1.16 14.58 -2.85
N ASN A 371 -0.79 13.34 -3.19
CA ASN A 371 -1.35 12.15 -2.57
C ASN A 371 -1.03 12.06 -1.07
N PHE A 372 0.21 12.35 -0.67
CA PHE A 372 0.58 12.29 0.75
C PHE A 372 0.02 13.46 1.56
N ARG A 373 -0.08 14.67 0.98
CA ARG A 373 -0.83 15.78 1.60
C ARG A 373 -2.28 15.39 1.87
N ALA A 374 -2.92 14.77 0.88
CA ALA A 374 -4.27 14.25 1.00
C ALA A 374 -4.41 13.24 2.15
N MET A 375 -3.52 12.25 2.21
CA MET A 375 -3.51 11.26 3.29
C MET A 375 -3.38 11.90 4.67
N VAL A 376 -2.43 12.83 4.90
CA VAL A 376 -2.29 13.48 6.22
C VAL A 376 -3.54 14.28 6.58
N ASN A 377 -4.07 15.04 5.62
CA ASN A 377 -5.25 15.87 5.83
C ASN A 377 -6.49 15.05 6.19
N GLU A 378 -6.86 14.10 5.32
CA GLU A 378 -8.06 13.28 5.42
C GLU A 378 -8.02 12.37 6.66
N LEU A 379 -6.87 11.73 6.90
CA LEU A 379 -6.75 10.74 7.98
C LEU A 379 -6.42 11.37 9.32
N SER A 380 -5.54 12.38 9.39
CA SER A 380 -5.10 12.93 10.67
C SER A 380 -5.87 14.19 11.05
N LEU A 381 -5.95 15.19 10.18
CA LEU A 381 -6.48 16.50 10.57
C LEU A 381 -8.00 16.51 10.63
N ARG A 382 -8.65 15.97 9.60
CA ARG A 382 -10.11 15.90 9.49
C ARG A 382 -10.73 14.96 10.51
N SER A 383 -10.03 13.91 10.90
CA SER A 383 -10.47 12.99 11.96
C SER A 383 -10.17 13.49 13.38
N GLY A 384 -9.43 14.60 13.56
CA GLY A 384 -8.99 15.06 14.87
C GLY A 384 -7.91 14.19 15.53
N GLY A 385 -7.03 13.59 14.73
CA GLY A 385 -5.84 12.86 15.16
C GLY A 385 -6.01 11.36 15.35
N GLU A 386 -7.11 10.76 14.83
CA GLU A 386 -7.39 9.32 14.92
C GLU A 386 -6.29 8.49 14.25
N TYR A 387 -5.81 8.99 13.11
CA TYR A 387 -4.70 8.40 12.40
C TYR A 387 -3.44 9.26 12.50
N GLY A 388 -2.27 8.62 12.36
CA GLY A 388 -1.00 9.28 12.12
C GLY A 388 -0.28 8.70 10.91
N LEU A 389 0.14 9.54 9.96
CA LEU A 389 0.92 9.11 8.81
C LEU A 389 2.41 9.09 9.16
N HIS A 390 3.15 8.09 8.66
CA HIS A 390 4.60 7.94 8.82
C HIS A 390 5.21 7.40 7.52
N PHE A 391 6.43 7.85 7.19
CA PHE A 391 7.24 7.25 6.13
C PHE A 391 8.29 6.35 6.76
N LEU A 392 8.27 5.06 6.43
CA LEU A 392 9.31 4.12 6.81
C LEU A 392 10.35 4.05 5.69
N LEU A 393 11.41 4.85 5.81
CA LEU A 393 12.38 5.13 4.75
C LEU A 393 13.55 4.15 4.78
N HIS A 394 13.62 3.26 3.78
CA HIS A 394 14.72 2.30 3.63
C HIS A 394 15.97 2.98 3.06
N VAL A 395 17.04 3.03 3.86
CA VAL A 395 18.39 3.40 3.44
C VAL A 395 19.12 2.13 3.01
N ARG A 396 19.28 1.99 1.68
CA ARG A 396 19.84 0.78 1.05
C ARG A 396 21.34 0.62 1.25
N ASP A 397 22.04 1.73 1.47
CA ASP A 397 23.47 1.70 1.78
C ASP A 397 23.67 1.33 3.26
N ASN A 398 24.16 0.11 3.46
CA ASN A 398 24.35 -0.50 4.78
C ASN A 398 25.57 0.04 5.53
N ASP A 399 26.44 0.83 4.87
CA ASP A 399 27.61 1.44 5.51
C ASP A 399 27.29 2.78 6.19
N ILE A 400 26.07 3.32 5.97
CA ILE A 400 25.60 4.57 6.57
C ILE A 400 25.01 4.30 7.96
N PRO A 401 25.60 4.82 9.06
CA PRO A 401 25.18 4.50 10.42
C PRO A 401 24.00 5.35 10.90
N ILE A 402 22.87 5.32 10.18
CA ILE A 402 21.67 6.16 10.41
C ILE A 402 21.04 6.02 11.80
N TRP A 403 21.31 4.93 12.53
CA TRP A 403 20.80 4.70 13.88
C TRP A 403 21.76 5.17 14.98
N ALA A 404 23.00 5.52 14.63
CA ALA A 404 24.03 5.94 15.58
C ALA A 404 24.46 7.41 15.41
N ASP A 405 24.21 8.02 14.25
CA ASP A 405 24.57 9.40 13.93
C ASP A 405 23.37 10.20 13.41
N ALA A 406 22.92 11.16 14.22
CA ALA A 406 21.77 11.99 13.91
C ALA A 406 22.04 13.02 12.80
N GLU A 407 23.29 13.49 12.64
CA GLU A 407 23.65 14.44 11.57
C GLU A 407 23.59 13.74 10.22
N ILE A 408 24.10 12.51 10.15
CA ILE A 408 24.01 11.67 8.95
C ILE A 408 22.55 11.30 8.63
N ALA A 409 21.75 10.96 9.63
CA ALA A 409 20.32 10.69 9.41
C ALA A 409 19.59 11.92 8.83
N GLN A 410 19.88 13.12 9.34
CA GLN A 410 19.32 14.37 8.82
C GLN A 410 19.78 14.64 7.39
N GLN A 411 21.08 14.43 7.08
CA GLN A 411 21.60 14.57 5.72
C GLN A 411 20.88 13.66 4.73
N VAL A 412 20.60 12.40 5.11
CA VAL A 412 19.83 11.48 4.27
C VAL A 412 18.44 12.03 3.97
N LEU A 413 17.77 12.65 4.94
CA LEU A 413 16.47 13.30 4.73
C LEU A 413 16.57 14.51 3.81
N ASP A 414 17.54 15.39 4.04
CA ASP A 414 17.78 16.59 3.24
C ASP A 414 18.00 16.25 1.77
N ASP A 415 18.71 15.15 1.49
CA ASP A 415 19.04 14.71 0.13
C ASP A 415 17.91 13.94 -0.58
N ASN A 416 16.97 13.33 0.16
CA ASN A 416 16.04 12.33 -0.39
C ASN A 416 14.55 12.60 -0.15
N VAL A 417 14.18 13.55 0.71
CA VAL A 417 12.78 13.76 1.12
C VAL A 417 12.43 15.25 1.03
N PRO A 418 11.25 15.64 0.51
CA PRO A 418 10.77 17.00 0.57
C PRO A 418 10.68 17.51 2.01
N LEU A 419 11.07 18.78 2.22
CA LEU A 419 11.14 19.39 3.54
C LEU A 419 9.83 19.29 4.34
N GLU A 420 8.68 19.37 3.67
CA GLU A 420 7.36 19.28 4.30
C GLU A 420 7.08 17.94 4.99
N PHE A 421 7.82 16.88 4.65
CA PHE A 421 7.63 15.51 5.13
C PHE A 421 8.77 14.99 6.03
N HIS A 422 9.84 15.76 6.24
CA HIS A 422 11.02 15.31 7.00
C HIS A 422 10.66 14.71 8.36
N GLY A 423 9.82 15.40 9.14
CA GLY A 423 9.44 14.96 10.48
C GLY A 423 8.52 13.73 10.52
N LEU A 424 8.02 13.26 9.38
CA LEU A 424 7.21 12.03 9.28
C LEU A 424 8.08 10.79 9.00
N CYS A 425 9.37 10.96 8.73
CA CYS A 425 10.26 9.88 8.33
C CYS A 425 10.87 9.15 9.54
N THR A 426 10.76 7.83 9.55
CA THR A 426 11.57 6.92 10.35
C THR A 426 12.50 6.15 9.42
N LEU A 427 13.80 6.35 9.56
CA LEU A 427 14.80 5.69 8.72
C LEU A 427 15.10 4.28 9.24
N TRP A 428 15.38 3.35 8.32
CA TRP A 428 15.86 2.02 8.65
C TRP A 428 16.80 1.47 7.56
N SER A 429 17.60 0.46 7.91
CA SER A 429 18.46 -0.26 6.95
C SER A 429 18.52 -1.76 7.27
N GLU A 430 18.95 -2.56 6.29
CA GLU A 430 19.14 -4.01 6.51
C GLU A 430 20.23 -4.29 7.55
N ALA A 431 21.29 -3.47 7.59
CA ALA A 431 22.30 -3.53 8.65
C ALA A 431 21.72 -3.34 10.05
N GLN A 432 20.79 -2.39 10.21
CA GLN A 432 20.07 -2.20 11.47
C GLN A 432 19.19 -3.41 11.80
N MET A 433 18.49 -3.98 10.81
CA MET A 433 17.64 -5.17 11.05
C MET A 433 18.46 -6.39 11.48
N LYS A 434 19.68 -6.57 10.95
CA LYS A 434 20.62 -7.63 11.40
C LYS A 434 21.04 -7.47 12.86
N LEU A 435 21.12 -6.23 13.37
CA LEU A 435 21.40 -5.97 14.78
C LEU A 435 20.18 -6.24 15.67
N LEU A 436 18.98 -5.87 15.19
CA LEU A 436 17.74 -6.04 15.93
C LEU A 436 17.20 -7.47 15.91
N TYR A 437 17.51 -8.25 14.87
CA TYR A 437 17.15 -9.66 14.72
C TYR A 437 18.40 -10.51 14.45
N PRO A 438 19.33 -10.60 15.40
CA PRO A 438 20.60 -11.29 15.23
C PRO A 438 20.42 -12.81 15.34
N GLY A 439 21.46 -13.54 14.94
CA GLY A 439 21.53 -14.99 15.09
C GLY A 439 21.34 -15.73 13.77
N GLU A 440 21.58 -17.02 13.82
CA GLU A 440 21.43 -17.89 12.66
C GLU A 440 19.97 -18.34 12.54
N PHE A 441 19.34 -17.97 11.43
CA PHE A 441 17.95 -18.32 11.13
C PHE A 441 17.81 -19.77 10.63
N GLY A 442 18.88 -20.57 10.60
CA GLY A 442 18.83 -21.95 10.12
C GLY A 442 18.59 -22.08 8.62
N GLU A 443 18.21 -23.29 8.19
CA GLU A 443 17.96 -23.61 6.80
C GLU A 443 16.66 -22.95 6.31
N THR A 444 16.65 -22.60 5.02
CA THR A 444 15.44 -22.14 4.32
C THR A 444 14.97 -23.27 3.41
N VAL A 445 13.68 -23.58 3.44
CA VAL A 445 13.09 -24.64 2.61
C VAL A 445 13.35 -24.35 1.12
N GLU A 446 12.91 -23.17 0.65
CA GLU A 446 13.31 -22.63 -0.64
C GLU A 446 13.58 -21.12 -0.53
N ASN A 447 14.58 -20.61 -1.25
CA ASN A 447 14.77 -19.17 -1.41
C ASN A 447 14.74 -18.81 -2.90
N PRO A 448 13.53 -18.73 -3.51
CA PRO A 448 13.39 -18.43 -4.93
C PRO A 448 13.92 -17.04 -5.31
N SER A 449 14.08 -16.12 -4.36
CA SER A 449 14.61 -14.78 -4.62
C SER A 449 16.15 -14.72 -4.62
N GLY A 450 16.80 -15.67 -3.95
CA GLY A 450 18.24 -15.64 -3.67
C GLY A 450 18.70 -14.49 -2.76
N GLN A 451 17.77 -13.73 -2.16
CA GLN A 451 18.07 -12.56 -1.34
C GLN A 451 18.31 -12.95 0.14
N ASP A 452 18.99 -12.05 0.86
CA ASP A 452 19.20 -12.15 2.31
C ASP A 452 17.86 -12.17 3.05
N ILE A 453 17.79 -12.88 4.18
CA ILE A 453 16.56 -12.96 4.99
C ILE A 453 16.15 -11.59 5.54
N HIS A 454 17.10 -10.71 5.86
CA HIS A 454 16.82 -9.34 6.31
C HIS A 454 16.52 -8.39 5.15
N GLY A 455 16.65 -8.89 3.92
CA GLY A 455 16.40 -8.14 2.71
C GLY A 455 14.95 -7.68 2.64
N VAL A 456 14.73 -6.46 2.15
CA VAL A 456 13.38 -5.87 2.01
C VAL A 456 12.41 -6.76 1.23
N TYR A 457 12.92 -7.61 0.34
CA TYR A 457 12.09 -8.52 -0.45
C TYR A 457 11.52 -9.67 0.38
N ARG A 458 12.35 -10.29 1.25
CA ARG A 458 11.95 -11.47 2.04
C ARG A 458 11.31 -11.11 3.38
N SER A 459 11.78 -10.06 4.06
CA SER A 459 11.30 -9.68 5.40
C SER A 459 10.95 -8.20 5.51
N ALA A 460 10.11 -7.69 4.60
CA ALA A 460 9.66 -6.29 4.58
C ALA A 460 8.98 -5.83 5.89
N HIS A 461 8.50 -6.78 6.71
CA HIS A 461 7.80 -6.52 7.96
C HIS A 461 8.72 -6.38 9.19
N MET A 462 9.99 -6.81 9.15
CA MET A 462 10.94 -6.59 10.26
C MET A 462 11.05 -5.12 10.70
N PRO A 463 11.20 -4.14 9.78
CA PRO A 463 11.24 -2.73 10.17
C PRO A 463 9.87 -2.23 10.65
N LEU A 464 8.75 -2.77 10.16
CA LEU A 464 7.40 -2.43 10.66
C LEU A 464 7.17 -2.98 12.08
N GLN A 465 7.62 -4.19 12.37
CA GLN A 465 7.64 -4.78 13.72
C GLN A 465 8.42 -3.88 14.67
N HIS A 466 9.60 -3.41 14.26
CA HIS A 466 10.39 -2.46 15.06
C HIS A 466 9.70 -1.10 15.22
N PHE A 467 9.09 -0.58 14.16
CA PHE A 467 8.33 0.68 14.22
C PHE A 467 7.18 0.58 15.23
N ALA A 468 6.41 -0.51 15.23
CA ALA A 468 5.32 -0.71 16.18
C ALA A 468 5.80 -0.83 17.64
N LEU A 469 6.98 -1.43 17.86
CA LEU A 469 7.62 -1.49 19.17
C LEU A 469 7.95 -0.10 19.74
N THR A 470 8.43 0.80 18.89
CA THR A 470 8.84 2.15 19.28
C THR A 470 7.69 3.16 19.28
N HIS A 471 6.51 2.78 18.77
CA HIS A 471 5.32 3.62 18.72
C HIS A 471 4.11 2.96 19.43
N PRO A 472 4.17 2.73 20.75
CA PRO A 472 3.14 2.03 21.50
C PRO A 472 1.81 2.79 21.58
N GLN A 473 1.76 4.06 21.19
CA GLN A 473 0.53 4.85 21.13
C GLN A 473 -0.48 4.39 20.07
N TYR A 474 -0.06 3.58 19.09
CA TYR A 474 -0.95 3.04 18.06
C TYR A 474 -1.37 1.61 18.40
N ALA A 475 -2.66 1.30 18.22
CA ALA A 475 -3.19 -0.06 18.37
C ALA A 475 -3.15 -0.84 17.05
N HIS A 476 -3.22 -0.14 15.92
CA HIS A 476 -3.22 -0.73 14.57
C HIS A 476 -2.30 0.05 13.62
N PHE A 477 -1.82 -0.64 12.60
CA PHE A 477 -0.83 -0.15 11.63
C PHE A 477 -1.26 -0.56 10.24
N TRP A 478 -1.60 0.40 9.38
CA TRP A 478 -1.68 0.16 7.95
C TRP A 478 -0.26 0.15 7.38
N ASN A 479 0.17 -0.99 6.84
CA ASN A 479 1.32 -1.08 5.96
C ASN A 479 0.84 -0.70 4.55
N TRP A 480 1.40 0.35 3.95
CA TRP A 480 0.93 0.89 2.67
C TRP A 480 2.07 1.07 1.68
N GLU A 481 1.81 0.78 0.41
CA GLU A 481 2.80 0.87 -0.66
C GLU A 481 2.69 2.19 -1.44
N MET A 482 3.83 2.70 -1.89
CA MET A 482 3.97 4.01 -2.54
C MET A 482 3.33 4.13 -3.92
N ASP A 483 3.06 3.01 -4.59
CA ASP A 483 2.48 2.90 -5.93
C ASP A 483 0.99 2.48 -5.90
N MET A 484 0.35 2.64 -4.74
CA MET A 484 -1.11 2.50 -4.59
C MET A 484 -1.79 3.85 -4.61
N ARG A 485 -2.92 3.94 -5.31
CA ARG A 485 -3.77 5.14 -5.30
C ARG A 485 -5.18 4.77 -4.86
N TRP A 486 -5.79 5.66 -4.10
CA TRP A 486 -7.20 5.60 -3.76
C TRP A 486 -7.91 6.78 -4.40
N LEU A 487 -8.82 6.47 -5.31
CA LEU A 487 -9.76 7.46 -5.80
C LEU A 487 -10.92 7.53 -4.80
N GLY A 488 -10.97 8.59 -4.00
CA GLY A 488 -11.92 8.76 -2.92
C GLY A 488 -11.26 9.38 -1.69
N ASP A 489 -11.96 9.36 -0.56
CA ASP A 489 -11.43 9.82 0.73
C ASP A 489 -10.81 8.66 1.52
N TYR A 490 -9.58 8.82 1.99
CA TYR A 490 -8.82 7.79 2.71
C TYR A 490 -9.41 7.48 4.10
N TYR A 491 -10.03 8.45 4.77
CA TYR A 491 -10.71 8.20 6.04
C TYR A 491 -11.90 7.28 5.84
N GLU A 492 -12.73 7.55 4.82
CA GLU A 492 -13.84 6.66 4.48
C GLU A 492 -13.33 5.23 4.22
N LEU A 493 -12.30 5.06 3.38
CA LEU A 493 -11.75 3.74 3.10
C LEU A 493 -11.31 3.01 4.38
N PHE A 494 -10.46 3.63 5.20
CA PHE A 494 -9.85 2.95 6.33
C PHE A 494 -10.81 2.73 7.50
N ASP A 495 -11.73 3.67 7.75
CA ASP A 495 -12.77 3.50 8.77
C ASP A 495 -13.72 2.35 8.38
N ARG A 496 -14.26 2.40 7.16
CA ARG A 496 -15.26 1.44 6.68
C ARG A 496 -14.73 0.01 6.62
N LEU A 497 -13.49 -0.18 6.16
CA LEU A 497 -12.84 -1.49 6.20
C LEU A 497 -12.67 -2.00 7.64
N GLY A 498 -12.31 -1.12 8.58
CA GLY A 498 -12.19 -1.46 9.99
C GLY A 498 -13.52 -1.86 10.63
N VAL A 499 -14.57 -1.05 10.41
CA VAL A 499 -15.93 -1.32 10.89
C VAL A 499 -16.45 -2.64 10.36
N TRP A 500 -16.36 -2.86 9.05
CA TRP A 500 -16.85 -4.09 8.42
C TRP A 500 -16.09 -5.33 8.92
N ALA A 501 -14.76 -5.26 9.06
CA ALA A 501 -13.95 -6.36 9.55
C ALA A 501 -14.23 -6.70 11.02
N ARG A 502 -14.53 -5.69 11.85
CA ARG A 502 -14.93 -5.88 13.25
C ARG A 502 -16.23 -6.68 13.36
N ASP A 503 -17.16 -6.46 12.44
CA ASP A 503 -18.48 -7.08 12.48
C ASP A 503 -18.49 -8.53 11.94
N GLN A 504 -17.39 -8.99 11.32
CA GLN A 504 -17.28 -10.37 10.84
C GLN A 504 -17.17 -11.39 11.98
N SER A 505 -17.98 -12.46 11.90
CA SER A 505 -17.83 -13.64 12.74
C SER A 505 -16.54 -14.41 12.41
N ARG A 506 -15.89 -14.99 13.42
CA ARG A 506 -14.73 -15.89 13.25
C ARG A 506 -15.10 -17.27 12.73
N THR A 507 -16.37 -17.67 12.83
CA THR A 507 -16.85 -18.95 12.29
C THR A 507 -16.71 -18.96 10.78
N GLU A 508 -15.98 -19.95 10.26
CA GLU A 508 -15.65 -20.11 8.83
C GLU A 508 -15.03 -18.88 8.16
N LEU A 509 -14.37 -18.02 8.95
CA LEU A 509 -13.77 -16.79 8.45
C LEU A 509 -12.60 -17.08 7.51
N TRP A 510 -11.79 -18.08 7.84
CA TRP A 510 -10.67 -18.50 6.99
C TRP A 510 -11.15 -19.02 5.63
N GLU A 511 -12.26 -19.73 5.61
CA GLU A 511 -12.86 -20.27 4.39
C GLU A 511 -13.42 -19.13 3.51
N ARG A 512 -14.12 -18.16 4.10
CA ARG A 512 -14.56 -16.95 3.38
C ARG A 512 -13.38 -16.12 2.86
N ASN A 513 -12.30 -16.01 3.64
CA ASN A 513 -11.12 -15.27 3.22
C ASN A 513 -10.41 -15.87 1.99
N GLN A 514 -10.65 -17.15 1.68
CA GLN A 514 -10.05 -17.86 0.55
C GLN A 514 -10.90 -17.79 -0.72
N LYS A 515 -11.83 -16.83 -0.85
CA LYS A 515 -12.70 -16.74 -2.02
C LYS A 515 -12.94 -15.28 -2.40
N TYR A 516 -12.86 -14.97 -3.69
CA TYR A 516 -13.33 -13.69 -4.18
C TYR A 516 -14.85 -13.65 -4.14
N TYR A 517 -15.42 -12.62 -3.51
CA TYR A 517 -16.85 -12.37 -3.53
C TYR A 517 -17.23 -11.61 -4.80
N ILE A 518 -18.06 -12.23 -5.64
CA ILE A 518 -18.56 -11.68 -6.91
C ILE A 518 -20.07 -11.49 -6.75
N PRO A 519 -20.58 -10.28 -6.42
CA PRO A 519 -21.99 -10.07 -6.07
C PRO A 519 -22.97 -10.56 -7.13
N HIS A 520 -22.64 -10.40 -8.41
CA HIS A 520 -23.51 -10.81 -9.52
C HIS A 520 -23.64 -12.34 -9.67
N VAL A 521 -22.67 -13.11 -9.16
CA VAL A 521 -22.70 -14.59 -9.18
C VAL A 521 -23.18 -15.14 -7.84
N HIS A 522 -22.67 -14.60 -6.73
CA HIS A 522 -22.90 -15.13 -5.39
C HIS A 522 -24.15 -14.53 -4.70
N GLY A 523 -24.72 -13.43 -5.23
CA GLY A 523 -25.84 -12.73 -4.61
C GLY A 523 -25.39 -11.84 -3.45
N SER A 524 -26.14 -11.82 -2.35
CA SER A 524 -25.78 -11.03 -1.16
C SER A 524 -24.62 -11.66 -0.37
N TRP A 525 -24.08 -10.93 0.61
CA TRP A 525 -23.04 -11.45 1.50
C TRP A 525 -23.53 -12.66 2.33
N GLU A 526 -24.80 -12.68 2.70
CA GLU A 526 -25.43 -13.83 3.37
C GLU A 526 -25.48 -15.06 2.45
N ASN A 527 -25.84 -14.88 1.18
CA ASN A 527 -25.83 -15.96 0.19
C ASN A 527 -24.41 -16.49 -0.04
N PHE A 528 -23.42 -15.60 -0.16
CA PHE A 528 -22.01 -15.96 -0.26
C PHE A 528 -21.53 -16.74 0.98
N THR A 529 -21.91 -16.28 2.18
CA THR A 529 -21.56 -16.97 3.43
C THR A 529 -22.18 -18.36 3.48
N ALA A 530 -23.43 -18.52 3.06
CA ALA A 530 -24.11 -19.82 2.99
C ALA A 530 -23.49 -20.75 1.92
N LEU A 531 -23.06 -20.19 0.78
CA LEU A 531 -22.34 -20.93 -0.27
C LEU A 531 -21.02 -21.50 0.28
N VAL A 532 -20.21 -20.65 0.91
CA VAL A 532 -18.92 -21.07 1.49
C VAL A 532 -19.12 -22.15 2.57
N HIS A 533 -20.16 -22.03 3.39
CA HIS A 533 -20.53 -23.06 4.36
C HIS A 533 -20.82 -24.41 3.67
N ALA A 534 -21.70 -24.40 2.66
CA ALA A 534 -22.08 -25.61 1.92
C ALA A 534 -20.89 -26.28 1.21
N GLU A 535 -19.99 -25.49 0.62
CA GLU A 535 -18.76 -25.99 -0.01
C GLU A 535 -17.79 -26.57 1.03
N THR A 536 -17.68 -25.91 2.19
CA THR A 536 -16.85 -26.39 3.30
C THR A 536 -17.35 -27.74 3.80
N GLU A 537 -18.66 -27.88 4.03
CA GLU A 537 -19.28 -29.16 4.41
C GLU A 537 -19.08 -30.24 3.32
N ALA A 538 -19.30 -29.88 2.05
CA ALA A 538 -19.16 -30.81 0.92
C ALA A 538 -17.70 -31.29 0.73
N SER A 539 -16.71 -30.45 1.06
CA SER A 539 -15.30 -30.83 1.00
C SER A 539 -14.91 -31.89 2.03
N GLY A 540 -15.69 -32.05 3.10
CA GLY A 540 -15.35 -32.91 4.24
C GLY A 540 -14.13 -32.46 5.05
N ARG A 541 -13.55 -31.29 4.73
CA ARG A 541 -12.41 -30.71 5.46
C ARG A 541 -12.91 -30.02 6.73
N ARG A 542 -12.09 -30.07 7.77
CA ARG A 542 -12.37 -29.34 9.01
C ARG A 542 -12.11 -27.85 8.78
N SER A 543 -13.11 -27.02 9.07
CA SER A 543 -12.97 -25.56 9.09
C SER A 543 -11.88 -25.12 10.07
N VAL A 544 -11.14 -24.08 9.73
CA VAL A 544 -10.11 -23.52 10.60
C VAL A 544 -10.75 -22.65 11.68
N PHE A 545 -10.51 -23.00 12.94
CA PHE A 545 -11.03 -22.23 14.08
C PHE A 545 -9.98 -22.15 15.19
N GLY A 546 -9.62 -20.92 15.57
CA GLY A 546 -8.59 -20.66 16.57
C GLY A 546 -7.18 -21.01 16.07
N PRO A 547 -6.21 -21.23 16.99
CA PRO A 547 -4.83 -21.51 16.63
C PRO A 547 -4.68 -22.86 15.92
N VAL A 548 -3.99 -22.88 14.79
CA VAL A 548 -3.63 -24.11 14.09
C VAL A 548 -2.41 -24.75 14.74
N LEU A 549 -2.55 -26.02 15.16
CA LEU A 549 -1.47 -26.81 15.74
C LEU A 549 -0.78 -27.64 14.67
N PHE A 550 0.55 -27.64 14.69
CA PHE A 550 1.40 -28.44 13.81
C PHE A 550 2.69 -28.85 14.56
N ALA A 551 3.40 -29.85 14.04
CA ALA A 551 4.63 -30.31 14.66
C ALA A 551 5.74 -29.24 14.57
N GLY A 552 6.44 -29.01 15.68
CA GLY A 552 7.44 -27.92 15.76
C GLY A 552 6.86 -26.53 16.06
N ARG A 553 5.54 -26.38 16.20
CA ARG A 553 4.94 -25.12 16.66
C ARG A 553 5.42 -24.77 18.06
N GLN A 554 5.95 -23.56 18.22
CA GLN A 554 6.32 -23.00 19.51
C GLN A 554 5.22 -22.06 20.01
N SER A 555 5.04 -21.95 21.33
CA SER A 555 4.07 -21.02 21.92
C SER A 555 4.72 -19.66 22.12
N VAL A 556 4.00 -18.56 21.87
CA VAL A 556 4.46 -17.22 22.27
C VAL A 556 4.26 -17.02 23.77
N ARG A 557 4.98 -16.07 24.38
CA ARG A 557 4.90 -15.79 25.82
C ARG A 557 3.47 -15.55 26.31
N SER A 558 2.63 -14.90 25.52
CA SER A 558 1.21 -14.69 25.88
C SER A 558 0.50 -16.02 26.13
N GLU A 559 0.71 -17.01 25.25
CA GLU A 559 0.11 -18.33 25.34
C GLU A 559 0.70 -19.14 26.50
N GLU A 560 2.01 -19.03 26.75
CA GLU A 560 2.69 -19.66 27.90
C GLU A 560 2.10 -19.18 29.24
N HIS A 561 1.66 -17.92 29.32
CA HIS A 561 0.96 -17.36 30.47
C HIS A 561 -0.55 -17.69 30.51
N GLY A 562 -1.03 -18.54 29.60
CA GLY A 562 -2.44 -18.96 29.52
C GLY A 562 -3.39 -17.89 28.97
N ARG A 563 -2.87 -16.83 28.32
CA ARG A 563 -3.69 -15.79 27.67
C ARG A 563 -4.00 -16.22 26.23
N SER A 564 -5.27 -16.52 25.95
CA SER A 564 -5.75 -16.85 24.62
C SER A 564 -6.01 -15.60 23.77
N PHE A 565 -5.75 -15.69 22.47
CA PHE A 565 -6.18 -14.69 21.49
C PHE A 565 -7.65 -14.81 21.07
N LEU A 566 -8.33 -15.89 21.48
CA LEU A 566 -9.77 -16.04 21.25
C LEU A 566 -10.55 -15.21 22.27
N PRO A 567 -11.52 -14.39 21.83
CA PRO A 567 -12.36 -13.62 22.74
C PRO A 567 -13.33 -14.54 23.50
N ALA A 568 -13.85 -14.06 24.63
CA ALA A 568 -14.80 -14.81 25.45
C ALA A 568 -16.07 -15.24 24.69
N SER A 569 -16.50 -14.46 23.67
CA SER A 569 -17.61 -14.80 22.77
C SER A 569 -17.40 -16.09 21.99
N CYS A 570 -16.16 -16.58 21.90
CA CYS A 570 -15.79 -17.81 21.21
C CYS A 570 -15.60 -18.99 22.18
N ALA A 571 -15.89 -18.81 23.46
CA ALA A 571 -15.76 -19.88 24.46
C ALA A 571 -16.79 -20.99 24.20
N ARG A 572 -16.44 -22.23 24.59
CA ARG A 572 -17.31 -23.40 24.46
C ARG A 572 -18.67 -23.14 25.14
N GLY A 573 -19.76 -23.38 24.41
CA GLY A 573 -21.14 -23.14 24.88
C GLY A 573 -21.70 -21.77 24.51
N SER A 574 -20.88 -20.87 23.95
CA SER A 574 -21.35 -19.62 23.34
C SER A 574 -21.96 -19.88 21.96
N ASP A 575 -22.74 -18.92 21.45
CA ASP A 575 -23.28 -18.96 20.09
C ASP A 575 -22.13 -18.80 19.07
N PRO A 576 -21.88 -19.80 18.19
CA PRO A 576 -20.85 -19.72 17.16
C PRO A 576 -21.04 -18.54 16.20
N ALA A 577 -22.28 -18.12 15.94
CA ALA A 577 -22.53 -16.99 15.04
C ALA A 577 -21.97 -15.67 15.58
N LEU A 578 -21.99 -15.50 16.91
CA LEU A 578 -21.53 -14.29 17.60
C LEU A 578 -20.04 -14.31 17.95
N CYS A 579 -19.33 -15.42 17.68
CA CYS A 579 -17.91 -15.54 18.00
C CYS A 579 -17.07 -14.50 17.24
N GLY A 580 -16.51 -13.54 17.98
CA GLY A 580 -15.62 -12.51 17.45
C GLY A 580 -16.32 -11.34 16.75
N VAL A 581 -17.66 -11.30 16.76
CA VAL A 581 -18.42 -10.13 16.30
C VAL A 581 -18.21 -8.99 17.29
N GLY A 582 -17.84 -7.81 16.80
CA GLY A 582 -17.47 -6.67 17.65
C GLY A 582 -16.00 -6.65 18.08
N GLU A 583 -15.23 -7.71 17.77
CA GLU A 583 -13.77 -7.74 17.98
C GLU A 583 -13.05 -7.15 16.76
N GLU A 584 -12.15 -6.19 16.98
CA GLU A 584 -11.28 -5.66 15.92
C GLU A 584 -10.45 -6.78 15.26
N ALA A 585 -10.35 -6.74 13.93
CA ALA A 585 -9.52 -7.68 13.18
C ALA A 585 -8.02 -7.34 13.35
N ASP A 586 -7.23 -8.40 13.56
CA ASP A 586 -5.76 -8.36 13.66
C ASP A 586 -5.06 -8.14 12.34
N LEU A 587 -5.64 -8.69 11.30
CA LEU A 587 -5.17 -8.53 9.94
C LEU A 587 -6.37 -8.20 9.06
N ILE A 588 -6.28 -7.10 8.33
CA ILE A 588 -7.19 -6.79 7.22
C ILE A 588 -6.36 -6.78 5.94
N THR A 589 -6.64 -7.69 5.02
CA THR A 589 -6.00 -7.74 3.70
C THR A 589 -6.95 -7.21 2.62
N LEU A 590 -6.36 -6.77 1.51
CA LEU A 590 -7.07 -6.27 0.34
C LEU A 590 -7.08 -7.29 -0.82
N ASN A 591 -6.52 -8.47 -0.60
CA ASN A 591 -6.67 -9.66 -1.46
C ASN A 591 -7.07 -10.87 -0.60
N PRO A 592 -7.68 -11.91 -1.20
CA PRO A 592 -7.96 -13.16 -0.54
C PRO A 592 -6.74 -13.74 0.19
N ILE A 593 -6.99 -14.32 1.35
CA ILE A 593 -5.97 -14.98 2.17
C ILE A 593 -5.96 -16.47 1.82
N PHE A 594 -5.18 -16.85 0.80
CA PHE A 594 -5.14 -18.20 0.25
C PHE A 594 -4.22 -19.14 1.05
N ASP A 595 -4.46 -20.45 0.95
CA ASP A 595 -3.51 -21.49 1.37
C ASP A 595 -2.34 -21.51 0.40
N ALA A 596 -1.13 -21.28 0.90
CA ALA A 596 0.05 -21.33 0.04
C ALA A 596 0.35 -22.77 -0.43
N GLU A 597 -0.06 -23.79 0.32
CA GLU A 597 0.16 -25.19 -0.03
C GLU A 597 -0.55 -25.56 -1.33
N ASP A 598 0.19 -26.18 -2.25
CA ASP A 598 -0.23 -26.59 -3.60
C ASP A 598 -0.81 -25.47 -4.49
N SER A 599 -0.69 -24.20 -4.09
CA SER A 599 -1.22 -23.05 -4.84
C SER A 599 -0.50 -22.78 -6.16
N GLY A 600 0.69 -23.34 -6.36
CA GLY A 600 1.58 -23.02 -7.49
C GLY A 600 2.23 -21.64 -7.38
N TRP A 601 2.00 -20.90 -6.30
CA TRP A 601 2.62 -19.60 -6.07
C TRP A 601 4.13 -19.74 -5.82
N VAL A 602 4.92 -18.89 -6.46
CA VAL A 602 6.38 -19.04 -6.55
C VAL A 602 7.11 -18.95 -5.20
N PHE A 603 6.56 -18.25 -4.21
CA PHE A 603 7.16 -18.10 -2.87
C PHE A 603 6.49 -18.96 -1.79
N ALA A 604 5.64 -19.93 -2.18
CA ALA A 604 4.89 -20.77 -1.23
C ALA A 604 5.77 -21.58 -0.25
N SER A 605 7.02 -21.82 -0.62
CA SER A 605 8.02 -22.57 0.16
C SER A 605 9.12 -21.68 0.75
N ASP A 606 9.01 -20.35 0.65
CA ASP A 606 9.97 -19.43 1.28
C ASP A 606 9.71 -19.29 2.78
N VAL A 607 10.22 -20.28 3.51
CA VAL A 607 10.08 -20.50 4.95
C VAL A 607 11.46 -20.77 5.53
N THR A 608 11.80 -20.07 6.62
CA THR A 608 13.11 -20.12 7.25
C THR A 608 12.98 -20.33 8.77
N GLY A 609 13.87 -21.16 9.32
CA GLY A 609 14.05 -21.32 10.77
C GLY A 609 13.20 -22.39 11.44
N TYR A 610 12.35 -23.07 10.69
CA TYR A 610 11.59 -24.22 11.17
C TYR A 610 12.43 -25.49 11.05
N GLU A 611 12.22 -26.45 11.97
CA GLU A 611 12.97 -27.70 11.99
C GLU A 611 12.68 -28.55 10.73
N PRO A 612 13.69 -28.91 9.92
CA PRO A 612 13.48 -29.60 8.65
C PRO A 612 13.07 -31.07 8.80
N TYR A 613 13.08 -31.60 10.03
CA TYR A 613 12.58 -32.93 10.33
C TYR A 613 11.04 -33.00 10.26
N PHE A 614 10.35 -31.88 10.51
CA PHE A 614 8.89 -31.79 10.40
C PHE A 614 8.47 -31.30 9.02
N ASP A 615 7.21 -31.55 8.69
CA ASP A 615 6.58 -30.97 7.51
C ASP A 615 6.61 -29.44 7.58
N THR A 616 6.68 -28.78 6.42
CA THR A 616 6.67 -27.32 6.36
C THR A 616 5.37 -26.79 7.00
N PRO A 617 5.44 -25.81 7.92
CA PRO A 617 4.27 -25.37 8.71
C PRO A 617 3.12 -24.89 7.82
N PRO A 618 1.84 -25.03 8.23
CA PRO A 618 0.69 -24.51 7.46
C PRO A 618 0.85 -23.01 7.16
N ARG A 619 0.52 -22.57 5.94
CA ARG A 619 0.87 -21.22 5.46
C ARG A 619 -0.31 -20.53 4.80
N ARG A 620 -0.52 -19.27 5.15
CA ARG A 620 -1.53 -18.40 4.56
C ARG A 620 -0.85 -17.18 3.96
N CYS A 621 -1.30 -16.77 2.79
CA CYS A 621 -0.70 -15.66 2.05
C CYS A 621 -1.77 -14.72 1.52
N ALA A 622 -1.45 -13.42 1.46
CA ALA A 622 -2.19 -12.46 0.68
C ALA A 622 -1.18 -11.64 -0.13
N ILE A 623 -1.22 -11.79 -1.45
CA ILE A 623 -0.33 -11.06 -2.36
C ILE A 623 -0.65 -9.58 -2.28
N ILE A 624 0.39 -8.75 -2.40
CA ILE A 624 0.48 -7.36 -2.00
C ILE A 624 0.51 -7.21 -0.48
N THR A 625 1.58 -6.62 0.04
CA THR A 625 1.76 -6.53 1.50
C THR A 625 0.89 -5.44 2.16
N ALA A 626 0.11 -4.68 1.39
CA ALA A 626 -0.79 -3.67 1.94
C ALA A 626 -1.89 -4.29 2.79
N SER A 627 -1.87 -3.96 4.07
CA SER A 627 -2.75 -4.56 5.08
C SER A 627 -2.81 -3.70 6.34
N ARG A 628 -3.88 -3.84 7.12
CA ARG A 628 -3.95 -3.34 8.50
C ARG A 628 -3.52 -4.45 9.45
N LEU A 629 -2.49 -4.22 10.24
CA LEU A 629 -1.99 -5.14 11.26
C LEU A 629 -2.24 -4.57 12.65
N SER A 630 -2.70 -5.38 13.59
CA SER A 630 -2.78 -4.99 15.00
C SER A 630 -1.40 -4.99 15.65
N ARG A 631 -1.25 -4.20 16.71
CA ARG A 631 -0.08 -4.22 17.59
C ARG A 631 0.18 -5.63 18.15
N ARG A 632 -0.88 -6.40 18.48
CA ARG A 632 -0.73 -7.78 18.98
C ARG A 632 -0.22 -8.74 17.91
N LEU A 633 -0.65 -8.60 16.65
CA LEU A 633 -0.11 -9.40 15.55
C LEU A 633 1.37 -9.07 15.29
N LEU A 634 1.72 -7.78 15.22
CA LEU A 634 3.12 -7.35 15.07
C LEU A 634 4.00 -7.80 16.25
N ALA A 635 3.43 -7.89 17.45
CA ALA A 635 4.12 -8.44 18.61
C ALA A 635 4.42 -9.93 18.48
N VAL A 636 3.44 -10.71 18.02
CA VAL A 636 3.62 -12.14 17.72
C VAL A 636 4.68 -12.33 16.63
N MET A 637 4.57 -11.59 15.52
CA MET A 637 5.57 -11.62 14.43
C MET A 637 6.98 -11.26 14.95
N HIS A 638 7.08 -10.23 15.78
CA HIS A 638 8.35 -9.85 16.41
C HIS A 638 8.93 -10.98 17.27
N GLU A 639 8.13 -11.62 18.11
CA GLU A 639 8.59 -12.71 18.97
C GLU A 639 9.02 -13.94 18.17
N GLU A 640 8.27 -14.30 17.13
CA GLU A 640 8.58 -15.39 16.19
C GLU A 640 9.95 -15.16 15.52
N THR A 641 10.20 -13.94 15.04
CA THR A 641 11.48 -13.58 14.43
C THR A 641 12.63 -13.49 15.45
N TRP A 642 12.43 -12.77 16.56
CA TRP A 642 13.49 -12.46 17.53
C TRP A 642 13.80 -13.62 18.49
N ARG A 643 12.83 -14.43 18.88
CA ARG A 643 13.05 -15.49 19.87
C ARG A 643 13.22 -16.84 19.20
N MET A 644 12.42 -17.12 18.18
CA MET A 644 12.35 -18.44 17.55
C MET A 644 13.13 -18.53 16.24
N ARG A 645 13.55 -17.38 15.68
CA ARG A 645 14.23 -17.28 14.38
C ARG A 645 13.36 -17.76 13.22
N HIS A 646 12.05 -17.68 13.37
CA HIS A 646 11.12 -18.01 12.30
C HIS A 646 10.91 -16.79 11.40
N ALA A 647 10.94 -17.05 10.10
CA ALA A 647 10.60 -16.07 9.08
C ALA A 647 9.98 -16.76 7.86
N MET A 648 9.23 -15.98 7.10
CA MET A 648 8.58 -16.39 5.86
C MET A 648 8.58 -15.20 4.90
N PHE A 649 8.33 -15.46 3.60
CA PHE A 649 8.19 -14.38 2.63
C PHE A 649 7.19 -13.30 3.08
N SER A 650 7.50 -12.04 2.74
CA SER A 650 6.82 -10.85 3.24
C SER A 650 5.30 -10.92 3.18
N GLU A 651 4.72 -11.39 2.08
CA GLU A 651 3.25 -11.50 1.85
C GLU A 651 2.59 -12.67 2.60
N MET A 652 3.39 -13.64 3.06
CA MET A 652 2.94 -14.84 3.75
C MET A 652 3.00 -14.71 5.27
N PHE A 653 3.99 -13.98 5.79
CA PHE A 653 4.29 -13.98 7.22
C PHE A 653 3.14 -13.47 8.10
N PRO A 654 2.50 -12.31 7.85
CA PRO A 654 1.43 -11.80 8.74
C PRO A 654 0.22 -12.73 8.84
N ALA A 655 -0.28 -13.22 7.69
CA ALA A 655 -1.43 -14.10 7.65
C ALA A 655 -1.12 -15.47 8.28
N THR A 656 0.09 -15.98 8.09
CA THR A 656 0.52 -17.23 8.72
C THR A 656 0.66 -17.11 10.23
N MET A 657 1.20 -16.01 10.75
CA MET A 657 1.24 -15.77 12.21
C MET A 657 -0.16 -15.64 12.80
N ALA A 658 -1.09 -14.99 12.09
CA ALA A 658 -2.47 -14.93 12.52
C ALA A 658 -3.12 -16.33 12.58
N LEU A 659 -2.84 -17.19 11.60
CA LEU A 659 -3.29 -18.59 11.56
C LEU A 659 -2.74 -19.41 12.73
N HIS A 660 -1.43 -19.34 12.96
CA HIS A 660 -0.73 -20.19 13.94
C HIS A 660 -1.17 -19.90 15.37
N HIS A 661 -1.46 -18.65 15.72
CA HIS A 661 -1.84 -18.24 17.08
C HIS A 661 -3.34 -17.91 17.23
N GLY A 662 -4.14 -18.05 16.18
CA GLY A 662 -5.60 -17.90 16.26
C GLY A 662 -6.07 -16.44 16.38
N LEU A 663 -5.33 -15.51 15.79
CA LEU A 663 -5.73 -14.11 15.66
C LEU A 663 -6.81 -13.93 14.58
N LYS A 664 -7.57 -12.84 14.63
CA LYS A 664 -8.68 -12.58 13.69
C LYS A 664 -8.12 -11.98 12.39
N ALA A 665 -8.02 -12.76 11.32
CA ALA A 665 -7.64 -12.28 10.00
C ALA A 665 -8.86 -12.20 9.08
N VAL A 666 -8.97 -11.12 8.31
CA VAL A 666 -10.11 -10.82 7.43
C VAL A 666 -9.59 -10.33 6.08
N TYR A 667 -10.08 -10.93 4.99
CA TYR A 667 -10.02 -10.30 3.67
C TYR A 667 -11.23 -9.38 3.52
N ALA A 668 -10.99 -8.10 3.23
CA ALA A 668 -12.06 -7.15 2.98
C ALA A 668 -12.36 -7.06 1.47
N PRO A 669 -13.56 -7.45 1.02
CA PRO A 669 -13.94 -7.49 -0.39
C PRO A 669 -14.27 -6.06 -0.89
N HIS A 670 -13.21 -5.26 -1.05
CA HIS A 670 -13.33 -3.91 -1.60
C HIS A 670 -13.67 -3.95 -3.10
N PRO A 671 -14.27 -2.87 -3.64
CA PRO A 671 -14.56 -2.77 -5.06
C PRO A 671 -13.31 -2.97 -5.93
N VAL A 672 -13.33 -3.95 -6.83
CA VAL A 672 -12.31 -4.17 -7.86
C VAL A 672 -12.97 -4.27 -9.22
N TYR A 673 -12.42 -3.54 -10.18
CA TYR A 673 -12.96 -3.35 -11.52
C TYR A 673 -12.18 -4.15 -12.56
N LEU A 674 -12.84 -4.55 -13.64
CA LEU A 674 -12.23 -5.21 -14.80
C LEU A 674 -12.22 -4.28 -16.01
N ASP A 675 -11.21 -4.40 -16.87
CA ASP A 675 -11.09 -3.62 -18.11
C ASP A 675 -11.93 -4.14 -19.28
N ARG A 676 -12.55 -5.33 -19.12
CA ARG A 676 -13.27 -6.07 -20.15
C ARG A 676 -14.59 -6.63 -19.64
N GLU A 677 -15.54 -6.79 -20.56
CA GLU A 677 -16.80 -7.50 -20.33
C GLU A 677 -16.59 -9.02 -20.32
N TRP A 678 -15.93 -9.54 -19.29
CA TRP A 678 -15.83 -10.98 -19.11
C TRP A 678 -17.22 -11.58 -18.86
N ASP A 679 -17.44 -12.81 -19.32
CA ASP A 679 -18.55 -13.60 -18.79
C ASP A 679 -18.31 -13.82 -17.29
N LEU A 680 -19.31 -13.53 -16.45
CA LEU A 680 -19.15 -13.50 -15.00
C LEU A 680 -18.93 -14.90 -14.41
N ASP A 681 -19.48 -15.95 -15.04
CA ASP A 681 -19.23 -17.33 -14.64
C ASP A 681 -17.80 -17.75 -15.02
N ASP A 682 -17.28 -17.26 -16.15
CA ASP A 682 -15.86 -17.41 -16.50
C ASP A 682 -14.95 -16.66 -15.51
N VAL A 683 -15.37 -15.50 -14.97
CA VAL A 683 -14.64 -14.79 -13.91
C VAL A 683 -14.61 -15.65 -12.64
N ASP A 684 -15.76 -16.11 -12.14
CA ASP A 684 -15.82 -16.96 -10.95
C ASP A 684 -14.98 -18.22 -11.14
N THR A 685 -15.12 -18.89 -12.28
CA THR A 685 -14.33 -20.09 -12.62
C THR A 685 -12.84 -19.80 -12.75
N SER A 686 -12.41 -18.58 -13.08
CA SER A 686 -10.98 -18.23 -13.23
C SER A 686 -10.33 -17.72 -11.94
N PHE A 687 -11.12 -17.08 -11.06
CA PHE A 687 -10.63 -16.45 -9.84
C PHE A 687 -10.91 -17.29 -8.59
N ASN A 688 -11.90 -18.18 -8.63
CA ASN A 688 -12.24 -19.14 -7.60
C ASN A 688 -12.01 -20.60 -8.09
N SER A 689 -11.03 -20.80 -8.97
CA SER A 689 -10.64 -22.07 -9.62
C SER A 689 -9.90 -23.07 -8.74
N GLY A 690 -9.48 -22.65 -7.55
CA GLY A 690 -8.73 -23.49 -6.64
C GLY A 690 -9.55 -24.64 -6.07
N ARG A 691 -8.92 -25.42 -5.21
CA ARG A 691 -9.54 -26.52 -4.49
C ARG A 691 -10.83 -26.06 -3.81
N ASP A 692 -11.90 -26.83 -4.01
CA ASP A 692 -13.25 -26.59 -3.47
C ASP A 692 -13.82 -25.20 -3.77
N GLY A 693 -13.51 -24.64 -4.95
CA GLY A 693 -13.99 -23.32 -5.34
C GLY A 693 -13.27 -22.17 -4.63
N SER A 694 -12.12 -22.40 -4.01
CA SER A 694 -11.36 -21.35 -3.32
C SER A 694 -10.30 -20.71 -4.24
N THR A 695 -9.52 -19.78 -3.70
CA THR A 695 -8.30 -19.24 -4.32
C THR A 695 -7.06 -20.08 -3.95
N SER A 696 -7.24 -21.26 -3.34
CA SER A 696 -6.18 -22.06 -2.73
C SER A 696 -5.95 -23.38 -3.46
N GLY A 697 -4.75 -23.96 -3.35
CA GLY A 697 -4.41 -25.23 -3.99
C GLY A 697 -4.34 -25.15 -5.52
N HIS A 698 -4.28 -26.32 -6.17
CA HIS A 698 -4.14 -26.40 -7.63
C HIS A 698 -5.23 -25.63 -8.36
N GLY A 699 -4.82 -24.86 -9.37
CA GLY A 699 -5.73 -23.99 -10.11
C GLY A 699 -5.91 -22.62 -9.48
N SER A 700 -5.28 -22.31 -8.34
CA SER A 700 -5.31 -20.98 -7.73
C SER A 700 -5.10 -19.85 -8.75
N PRO A 701 -5.79 -18.70 -8.63
CA PRO A 701 -5.53 -17.54 -9.47
C PRO A 701 -4.15 -16.91 -9.22
N PHE A 702 -3.47 -17.33 -8.14
CA PHE A 702 -2.13 -16.90 -7.75
C PHE A 702 -1.04 -17.90 -8.18
N ASP A 703 -1.42 -19.02 -8.81
CA ASP A 703 -0.48 -19.88 -9.51
C ASP A 703 0.23 -19.05 -10.60
N TYR A 704 1.54 -19.20 -10.72
CA TYR A 704 2.35 -18.54 -11.75
C TYR A 704 1.74 -18.64 -13.16
N GLU A 705 1.11 -19.75 -13.50
CA GLU A 705 0.46 -19.95 -14.80
C GLU A 705 -0.89 -19.20 -14.93
N ASN A 706 -1.54 -18.84 -13.82
CA ASN A 706 -2.86 -18.19 -13.78
C ASN A 706 -2.81 -16.71 -13.40
N GLU A 707 -1.71 -16.20 -12.84
CA GLU A 707 -1.59 -14.80 -12.38
C GLU A 707 -1.89 -13.77 -13.48
N HIS A 708 -1.75 -14.17 -14.74
CA HIS A 708 -2.07 -13.35 -15.90
C HIS A 708 -3.56 -12.94 -15.99
N ASN A 709 -4.46 -13.62 -15.27
CA ASN A 709 -5.87 -13.22 -15.14
C ASN A 709 -6.04 -11.85 -14.48
N HIS A 710 -5.11 -11.45 -13.61
CA HIS A 710 -5.19 -10.19 -12.88
C HIS A 710 -4.79 -8.96 -13.70
N ARG A 711 -4.25 -9.11 -14.92
CA ARG A 711 -3.74 -7.99 -15.73
C ARG A 711 -4.79 -6.92 -16.04
N GLY A 712 -6.04 -7.34 -16.21
CA GLY A 712 -7.18 -6.48 -16.51
C GLY A 712 -7.90 -5.94 -15.26
N THR A 713 -7.40 -6.20 -14.05
CA THR A 713 -8.05 -5.77 -12.79
C THR A 713 -7.58 -4.38 -12.36
N SER A 714 -8.36 -3.63 -11.58
CA SER A 714 -7.87 -2.37 -11.00
C SER A 714 -6.87 -2.60 -9.85
N TRP A 715 -6.79 -3.82 -9.30
CA TRP A 715 -6.03 -4.14 -8.10
C TRP A 715 -5.30 -5.48 -8.22
N TYR A 716 -4.01 -5.45 -8.57
CA TYR A 716 -3.07 -6.56 -8.39
C TYR A 716 -1.66 -6.09 -8.72
N PHE A 717 -0.58 -6.71 -8.20
CA PHE A 717 0.79 -6.20 -8.44
C PHE A 717 1.23 -6.19 -9.91
N ASN A 718 0.64 -7.05 -10.74
CA ASN A 718 0.94 -7.15 -12.17
C ASN A 718 -0.13 -6.54 -13.08
N SER A 719 -1.08 -5.76 -12.53
CA SER A 719 -2.13 -5.12 -13.33
C SER A 719 -1.55 -4.14 -14.35
N GLU A 720 -2.05 -4.22 -15.58
CA GLU A 720 -1.77 -3.25 -16.66
C GLU A 720 -2.87 -2.18 -16.74
N PHE A 721 -4.11 -2.54 -16.40
CA PHE A 721 -5.28 -1.66 -16.44
C PHE A 721 -5.18 -0.50 -15.45
N SER A 722 -4.69 -0.77 -14.24
CA SER A 722 -4.59 0.19 -13.14
C SER A 722 -3.89 1.50 -13.54
N GLY A 723 -2.68 1.38 -14.09
CA GLY A 723 -1.88 2.54 -14.50
C GLY A 723 -2.50 3.30 -15.67
N LEU A 724 -3.07 2.58 -16.65
CA LEU A 724 -3.76 3.20 -17.78
C LEU A 724 -4.96 4.02 -17.29
N LEU A 725 -5.81 3.42 -16.45
CA LEU A 725 -6.99 4.07 -15.90
C LEU A 725 -6.62 5.32 -15.10
N TRP A 726 -5.63 5.20 -14.22
CA TRP A 726 -5.17 6.31 -13.37
C TRP A 726 -4.70 7.52 -14.20
N ARG A 727 -3.85 7.30 -15.20
CA ARG A 727 -3.31 8.40 -16.02
C ARG A 727 -4.35 9.04 -16.92
N ARG A 728 -5.29 8.24 -17.44
CA ARG A 728 -6.46 8.76 -18.15
C ARG A 728 -7.31 9.62 -17.22
N TRP A 729 -7.54 9.15 -15.99
CA TRP A 729 -8.26 9.93 -14.97
C TRP A 729 -7.51 11.18 -14.52
N LEU A 730 -6.17 11.23 -14.57
CA LEU A 730 -5.38 12.45 -14.36
C LEU A 730 -5.47 13.45 -15.53
N GLY A 731 -5.97 13.02 -16.69
CA GLY A 731 -6.15 13.89 -17.86
C GLY A 731 -5.09 13.76 -18.92
N TYR A 732 -4.23 12.76 -18.83
CA TYR A 732 -3.20 12.53 -19.83
C TYR A 732 -3.72 11.63 -20.94
N ALA A 733 -3.34 11.92 -22.18
CA ALA A 733 -3.61 11.02 -23.29
C ALA A 733 -2.79 9.73 -23.11
N GLN A 734 -3.41 8.58 -23.35
CA GLN A 734 -2.78 7.27 -23.25
C GLN A 734 -3.19 6.40 -24.42
N MET A 735 -2.29 5.50 -24.81
CA MET A 735 -2.61 4.41 -25.72
C MET A 735 -3.66 3.52 -25.06
N ASP A 736 -4.82 3.35 -25.71
CA ASP A 736 -6.00 2.69 -25.13
C ASP A 736 -5.88 1.17 -24.96
N GLY A 737 -4.75 0.60 -25.36
CA GLY A 737 -4.45 -0.82 -25.22
C GLY A 737 -5.22 -1.72 -26.17
N ARG A 738 -5.95 -1.19 -27.17
CA ARG A 738 -6.77 -1.98 -28.09
C ARG A 738 -5.97 -2.50 -29.29
N GLY A 739 -6.33 -3.67 -29.82
CA GLY A 739 -5.62 -4.29 -30.93
C GLY A 739 -6.36 -5.49 -31.54
N LYS A 740 -5.84 -6.04 -32.64
CA LYS A 740 -6.48 -7.14 -33.38
C LYS A 740 -6.63 -8.43 -32.54
N ASP A 741 -5.73 -8.67 -31.60
CA ASP A 741 -5.70 -9.86 -30.74
C ASP A 741 -6.05 -9.51 -29.28
N GLY A 742 -7.07 -8.68 -29.08
CA GLY A 742 -7.48 -8.23 -27.75
C GLY A 742 -6.63 -7.09 -27.17
N GLY A 743 -5.53 -6.69 -27.83
CA GLY A 743 -4.72 -5.52 -27.47
C GLY A 743 -3.90 -5.65 -26.17
N ARG A 744 -2.87 -4.81 -25.99
CA ARG A 744 -1.92 -4.85 -24.86
C ARG A 744 -1.58 -3.45 -24.39
N GLY A 745 -1.12 -3.28 -23.14
CA GLY A 745 -0.62 -2.01 -22.64
C GLY A 745 0.37 -1.33 -23.60
N GLY A 746 0.18 -0.04 -23.85
CA GLY A 746 1.04 0.76 -24.75
C GLY A 746 0.73 0.62 -26.25
N GLN A 747 -0.25 -0.19 -26.65
CA GLN A 747 -0.71 -0.32 -28.03
C GLN A 747 -2.08 0.34 -28.26
N GLY A 748 -2.55 0.34 -29.51
CA GLY A 748 -3.88 0.84 -29.87
C GLY A 748 -3.88 2.27 -30.37
N MET A 749 -4.89 3.05 -30.00
CA MET A 749 -5.01 4.44 -30.40
C MET A 749 -4.73 5.37 -29.22
N LEU A 750 -4.01 6.47 -29.48
CA LEU A 750 -3.86 7.52 -28.48
C LEU A 750 -5.21 8.20 -28.26
N ARG A 751 -5.70 8.14 -27.03
CA ARG A 751 -7.02 8.62 -26.62
C ARG A 751 -6.90 9.41 -25.31
N GLY A 752 -7.90 10.25 -25.05
CA GLY A 752 -7.97 11.10 -23.85
C GLY A 752 -7.17 12.38 -24.01
N GLY A 753 -6.72 12.92 -22.89
CA GLY A 753 -6.05 14.22 -22.91
C GLY A 753 -7.04 15.37 -22.95
N LYS A 754 -6.50 16.58 -22.76
CA LYS A 754 -7.21 17.85 -22.87
C LYS A 754 -8.07 17.95 -24.14
N GLN A 755 -7.53 17.51 -25.29
CA GLN A 755 -8.23 17.60 -26.58
C GLN A 755 -9.55 16.82 -26.60
N GLU A 756 -9.58 15.59 -26.06
CA GLU A 756 -10.80 14.77 -26.03
C GLU A 756 -11.77 15.27 -24.96
N GLU A 757 -11.27 15.70 -23.80
CA GLU A 757 -12.08 16.21 -22.68
C GLU A 757 -12.72 17.60 -22.98
N GLU A 758 -12.04 18.46 -23.75
CA GLU A 758 -12.56 19.78 -24.19
C GLU A 758 -13.48 19.70 -25.41
N SER A 759 -13.55 18.55 -26.09
CA SER A 759 -14.38 18.38 -27.28
C SER A 759 -15.85 18.74 -26.97
N PRO A 760 -16.53 19.52 -27.84
CA PRO A 760 -17.96 19.81 -27.69
C PRO A 760 -18.82 18.54 -27.65
N ASP A 761 -18.45 17.54 -28.44
CA ASP A 761 -19.12 16.24 -28.51
C ASP A 761 -18.65 15.25 -27.44
N GLY A 762 -17.68 15.65 -26.60
CA GLY A 762 -17.11 14.85 -25.52
C GLY A 762 -17.90 14.97 -24.22
N THR A 763 -17.85 13.90 -23.40
CA THR A 763 -18.51 13.84 -22.09
C THR A 763 -17.77 14.63 -21.00
N GLY A 764 -16.69 15.33 -21.33
CA GLY A 764 -15.92 16.17 -20.41
C GLY A 764 -14.85 15.41 -19.64
N ARG A 765 -14.32 16.04 -18.59
CA ARG A 765 -13.31 15.49 -17.69
C ARG A 765 -13.79 14.23 -17.00
N MET A 766 -12.95 13.19 -16.96
CA MET A 766 -13.28 11.90 -16.34
C MET A 766 -13.72 12.06 -14.88
N CYS A 767 -14.76 11.32 -14.50
CA CYS A 767 -15.25 11.20 -13.14
C CYS A 767 -15.57 9.74 -12.83
N LEU A 768 -15.08 9.22 -11.72
CA LEU A 768 -15.19 7.79 -11.40
C LEU A 768 -15.64 7.63 -9.94
N ARG A 769 -16.50 6.63 -9.68
CA ARG A 769 -16.73 6.08 -8.32
C ARG A 769 -15.42 5.74 -7.59
N SER A 770 -15.50 5.60 -6.26
CA SER A 770 -14.30 5.32 -5.47
C SER A 770 -13.69 3.95 -5.80
N MET A 771 -12.36 3.89 -5.91
CA MET A 771 -11.65 2.67 -6.32
C MET A 771 -10.18 2.65 -5.89
N LEU A 772 -9.70 1.47 -5.53
CA LEU A 772 -8.29 1.21 -5.33
C LEU A 772 -7.63 0.86 -6.67
N VAL A 773 -6.47 1.47 -6.91
CA VAL A 773 -5.72 1.34 -8.15
C VAL A 773 -4.28 0.94 -7.83
N HIS A 774 -3.87 -0.25 -8.28
CA HIS A 774 -2.52 -0.76 -8.07
C HIS A 774 -2.08 -1.73 -9.17
N PRO A 775 -0.84 -1.58 -9.71
CA PRO A 775 0.14 -0.54 -9.37
C PRO A 775 0.00 0.73 -10.22
N VAL A 776 0.51 1.84 -9.68
CA VAL A 776 0.76 3.11 -10.39
C VAL A 776 2.27 3.39 -10.34
N LYS A 777 2.99 3.00 -11.41
CA LYS A 777 4.46 3.09 -11.46
C LYS A 777 5.01 4.46 -11.91
N TRP A 778 4.15 5.28 -12.50
CA TRP A 778 4.39 6.64 -12.97
C TRP A 778 3.05 7.31 -13.30
N GLU A 779 2.99 8.63 -13.20
CA GLU A 779 1.79 9.43 -13.41
C GLU A 779 1.89 10.32 -14.65
N HIS A 780 2.94 11.14 -14.73
CA HIS A 780 3.11 12.09 -15.83
C HIS A 780 3.83 11.46 -17.02
N PRO A 781 3.36 11.64 -18.27
CA PRO A 781 4.01 11.09 -19.48
C PRO A 781 5.50 11.45 -19.61
N GLU A 782 5.90 12.62 -19.13
CA GLU A 782 7.30 13.06 -19.16
C GLU A 782 8.21 12.21 -18.27
N GLU A 783 7.69 11.53 -17.23
CA GLU A 783 8.50 10.66 -16.37
C GLU A 783 9.11 9.47 -17.14
N LEU A 784 8.53 9.10 -18.29
CA LEU A 784 9.08 8.08 -19.19
C LEU A 784 10.24 8.59 -20.04
N LEU A 785 10.36 9.90 -20.26
CA LEU A 785 11.45 10.47 -21.06
C LEU A 785 12.77 10.56 -20.28
N TRP A 786 12.69 10.48 -18.95
CA TRP A 786 13.83 10.58 -18.03
C TRP A 786 14.31 9.22 -17.47
N ARG A 787 13.65 8.13 -17.85
CA ARG A 787 14.08 6.74 -17.60
C ARG A 787 14.67 6.16 -18.87
#